data_AF-A0AAP2Q7V0-F1
#
_entry.id   AF-A0AAP2Q7V0-F1
#
_cell.length_a   1.000
_cell.length_b   1.000
_cell.length_c   1.000
_cell.angle_alpha   90.00
_cell.angle_beta   90.00
_cell.angle_gamma   90.00
#
_symmetry.space_group_name_H-M   'P 1'
#
loop_
_entity.id
_entity.type
_entity.pdbx_description
1 polymer ?
#
loop_
_entity_poly.entity_id
_entity_poly.type
_entity_poly.pdbx_seq_one_letter_code
_entity_poly.pdbx_strand_id
1 'polypeptide(L)'
;MVYIFKDRLIRVEWTIYKGISPVKEDFSRSNVKVFLLGNREKYLLQARADKGTLYVDIPSELEEGTYSIEAIWVKNMDHVFDTRSVCRSKKEDLFSITEFEDEATNIGEGVVVLKVKTSTATYGYDGLSSYELAVLRGDWNGTEGEWLKHERYVSVLNSRGDSEVDTMSQKAITDELEAQDNAIEDIREDTEKLDNRVEKAEDKVNNMGDVVDEIKSHAPVSARPAGFKPDIDLTPEITVDRAWRDHEGNVIRDTYITRRGLRNEIIDITNQQVTDLKPGSVDPDDLSEATKQLIGNKSITNLPDEEDITVSENQTLKLKDKEYAPKDYSGMGRVYLRKHYVNGVNTLTQHMMRKPNTIYIIQYDYCLAGQTIEVPDNCVLDFQGGSLRNGTIRFYNTILIANTEVFNNITLKGNLLNDTCTTAWFKLDRTGSTDISSQIRGLFSVASNRVEFTEGTYLFSEVDVNFPAAIKGLGSVTIKPVVKYPNVASALKRVFTVTNQSYFKLDNISFIGDTQFIYNNAYIGDGLILCDKVKDVRITNCVFGDTVSGYPNPGPTPTTTIGQLITGQDCNYFEISHSEFYNNEAFEWINITMPTLKRVDLNVVFSDNYVHDYNRGATPLLAVCNKLEINRNLFERCYYTGSLLNAHGLYTEFKGNIIRESRMSSILDTSEWGQYRSESVTAENNDVECLNAALVATLATNITIRNNRCKCFNALIALGSSGNYTDKDTNTVNSPACETIIIEGNDFDFSHYNAKYNLPSPAYRAGVCIYPVYVMGTNLSIRSNKFKFVQDDAVDRRYFLIQNMYNVDFTDNQIDGIATRPELGFYKALIQYTLTKSRLVPISNREIRRLTYENNSNINTIGAFFVFDIRSENFDWFKVDYMSVANNVMRGGYLSTSKCYIKTLNYMGNIGDLYLYGKTNAVIYKMTGKTENIQADYVGIMEKGQSYYIDDKIVKALRDCSYFNYLLPDNIGTAIRVGDKVAWSSGNVWQALNDVILTDTDIPSNSVSLPAESILEFNGIYWIKVSSKEPVLFCNETGSTKERPILNSYYKGSTYYDITLNKPIWWTGTNWVDATGATV
;
A
#
# COMPACT_ATOMS: atom_id res chain seq x y z
N MET A 1 -23.25 -33.73 21.47
CA MET A 1 -23.51 -32.31 21.84
C MET A 1 -24.81 -32.28 22.60
N VAL A 2 -25.01 -31.36 23.55
CA VAL A 2 -26.23 -31.28 24.37
C VAL A 2 -27.02 -30.05 23.93
N TYR A 3 -28.29 -30.24 23.58
CA TYR A 3 -29.24 -29.15 23.33
C TYR A 3 -29.93 -28.81 24.64
N ILE A 4 -30.00 -27.53 24.97
CA ILE A 4 -30.51 -27.03 26.25
C ILE A 4 -31.54 -25.95 25.95
N PHE A 5 -32.74 -26.09 26.50
CA PHE A 5 -33.80 -25.08 26.40
C PHE A 5 -33.36 -23.76 27.04
N LYS A 6 -33.65 -22.63 26.40
CA LYS A 6 -33.14 -21.29 26.78
C LYS A 6 -33.34 -20.87 28.24
N ASP A 7 -34.44 -21.29 28.88
CA ASP A 7 -34.76 -20.93 30.27
C ASP A 7 -34.04 -21.78 31.35
N ARG A 8 -33.13 -22.68 30.93
CA ARG A 8 -32.40 -23.57 31.84
C ARG A 8 -31.15 -22.88 32.39
N LEU A 9 -30.97 -22.90 33.71
CA LEU A 9 -29.70 -22.55 34.33
C LEU A 9 -28.63 -23.59 33.97
N ILE A 10 -27.47 -23.14 33.47
CA ILE A 10 -26.36 -24.00 33.05
C ILE A 10 -25.12 -23.74 33.92
N ARG A 11 -24.49 -24.80 34.39
CA ARG A 11 -23.22 -24.79 35.13
C ARG A 11 -22.21 -25.72 34.47
N VAL A 12 -20.99 -25.26 34.30
CA VAL A 12 -19.87 -26.06 33.77
C VAL A 12 -18.92 -26.44 34.91
N GLU A 13 -18.67 -27.75 35.07
CA GLU A 13 -17.61 -28.30 35.92
C GLU A 13 -16.43 -28.73 35.03
N TRP A 14 -15.43 -27.88 34.88
CA TRP A 14 -14.33 -28.09 33.94
C TRP A 14 -13.04 -28.52 34.64
N THR A 15 -12.64 -29.78 34.46
CA THR A 15 -11.34 -30.28 34.93
C THR A 15 -10.30 -30.20 33.82
N ILE A 16 -9.25 -29.42 34.03
CA ILE A 16 -8.13 -29.28 33.09
C ILE A 16 -6.95 -30.11 33.61
N TYR A 17 -6.27 -30.83 32.71
CA TYR A 17 -5.11 -31.68 32.99
C TYR A 17 -3.81 -31.07 32.46
N LYS A 18 -2.68 -31.29 33.13
CA LYS A 18 -1.36 -30.76 32.71
C LYS A 18 -0.85 -31.52 31.48
N GLY A 19 -1.19 -31.03 30.28
CA GLY A 19 -0.89 -31.71 29.02
C GLY A 19 -1.50 -33.11 29.00
N ILE A 20 -0.71 -34.12 28.61
CA ILE A 20 -1.13 -35.54 28.57
C ILE A 20 -1.09 -36.25 29.94
N SER A 21 -0.76 -35.55 31.02
CA SER A 21 -0.64 -36.14 32.36
C SER A 21 -2.00 -36.28 33.06
N PRO A 22 -2.26 -37.36 33.84
CA PRO A 22 -3.46 -37.48 34.68
C PRO A 22 -3.49 -36.49 35.86
N VAL A 23 -2.44 -35.67 36.04
CA VAL A 23 -2.35 -34.62 37.05
C VAL A 23 -3.21 -33.43 36.65
N LYS A 24 -4.17 -33.06 37.50
CA LYS A 24 -4.98 -31.85 37.34
C LYS A 24 -4.12 -30.58 37.32
N GLU A 25 -4.59 -29.58 36.60
CA GLU A 25 -4.02 -28.23 36.62
C GLU A 25 -4.22 -27.57 38.00
N ASP A 26 -3.25 -26.76 38.42
CA ASP A 26 -3.24 -26.10 39.73
C ASP A 26 -3.37 -24.58 39.57
N PHE A 27 -4.57 -24.05 39.82
CA PHE A 27 -4.88 -22.63 39.64
C PHE A 27 -4.53 -21.77 40.86
N SER A 28 -3.98 -22.33 41.95
CA SER A 28 -3.76 -21.62 43.22
C SER A 28 -2.82 -20.40 43.15
N ARG A 29 -1.96 -20.33 42.14
CA ARG A 29 -1.11 -19.17 41.81
C ARG A 29 -1.28 -18.72 40.35
N SER A 30 -2.53 -18.67 39.88
CA SER A 30 -2.86 -18.26 38.52
C SER A 30 -3.92 -17.14 38.46
N ASN A 31 -3.68 -16.15 37.60
CA ASN A 31 -4.74 -15.26 37.11
C ASN A 31 -5.47 -16.02 35.99
N VAL A 32 -6.70 -16.46 36.24
CA VAL A 32 -7.51 -17.26 35.32
C VAL A 32 -8.68 -16.43 34.80
N LYS A 33 -8.86 -16.42 33.49
CA LYS A 33 -10.01 -15.84 32.79
C LYS A 33 -10.70 -16.93 31.98
N VAL A 34 -12.02 -16.98 32.01
CA VAL A 34 -12.83 -17.95 31.28
C VAL A 34 -13.78 -17.19 30.37
N PHE A 35 -13.91 -17.65 29.13
CA PHE A 35 -14.72 -17.02 28.11
C PHE A 35 -15.74 -18.02 27.55
N LEU A 36 -16.98 -17.56 27.40
CA LEU A 36 -17.97 -18.22 26.55
C LEU A 36 -17.83 -17.66 25.14
N LEU A 37 -17.82 -18.52 24.13
CA LEU A 37 -17.78 -18.12 22.73
C LEU A 37 -19.13 -18.47 22.11
N GLY A 38 -19.90 -17.45 21.73
CA GLY A 38 -21.09 -17.61 20.90
C GLY A 38 -20.82 -17.26 19.44
N ASN A 39 -21.85 -17.33 18.60
CA ASN A 39 -21.75 -17.04 17.16
C ASN A 39 -21.34 -15.60 16.82
N ARG A 40 -21.55 -14.64 17.73
CA ARG A 40 -21.36 -13.18 17.49
C ARG A 40 -20.63 -12.43 18.59
N GLU A 41 -20.38 -13.06 19.74
CA GLU A 41 -19.93 -12.37 20.96
C GLU A 41 -19.08 -13.28 21.86
N LYS A 42 -18.12 -12.68 22.58
CA LYS A 42 -17.22 -13.36 23.52
C LYS A 42 -17.40 -12.85 24.94
N TYR A 43 -18.14 -13.62 25.74
CA TYR A 43 -18.52 -13.24 27.10
C TYR A 43 -17.45 -13.62 28.12
N LEU A 44 -16.98 -12.66 28.92
CA LEU A 44 -16.15 -12.93 30.08
C LEU A 44 -16.99 -13.55 31.21
N LEU A 45 -16.66 -14.77 31.62
CA LEU A 45 -17.36 -15.52 32.67
C LEU A 45 -16.64 -15.42 34.03
N GLN A 46 -17.42 -15.41 35.11
CA GLN A 46 -16.89 -15.63 36.45
C GLN A 46 -16.65 -17.13 36.68
N ALA A 47 -15.42 -17.49 37.05
CA ALA A 47 -15.02 -18.86 37.31
C ALA A 47 -14.39 -19.00 38.70
N ARG A 48 -14.81 -20.03 39.45
CA ARG A 48 -14.20 -20.41 40.73
C ARG A 48 -13.36 -21.67 40.55
N ALA A 49 -12.08 -21.61 40.90
CA ALA A 49 -11.23 -22.80 40.98
C ALA A 49 -11.36 -23.49 42.35
N ASP A 50 -11.59 -24.82 42.37
CA ASP A 50 -11.36 -25.68 43.54
C ASP A 50 -10.75 -27.03 43.10
N LYS A 51 -9.72 -27.51 43.82
CA LYS A 51 -9.06 -28.82 43.61
C LYS A 51 -8.80 -29.18 42.13
N GLY A 52 -8.33 -28.21 41.35
CA GLY A 52 -8.00 -28.35 39.92
C GLY A 52 -9.20 -28.51 38.98
N THR A 53 -10.37 -28.05 39.41
CA THR A 53 -11.60 -27.96 38.60
C THR A 53 -12.10 -26.51 38.64
N LEU A 54 -12.42 -25.95 37.48
CA LEU A 54 -13.10 -24.66 37.35
C LEU A 54 -14.61 -24.90 37.38
N TYR A 55 -15.30 -24.16 38.24
CA TYR A 55 -16.76 -24.10 38.32
C TYR A 55 -17.18 -22.77 37.72
N VAL A 56 -18.01 -22.84 36.68
CA VAL A 56 -18.39 -21.68 35.86
C VAL A 56 -19.91 -21.68 35.74
N ASP A 57 -20.55 -20.59 36.13
CA ASP A 57 -21.98 -20.38 35.90
C ASP A 57 -22.14 -19.63 34.57
N ILE A 58 -23.02 -20.13 33.71
CA ILE A 58 -23.32 -19.55 32.40
C ILE A 58 -24.45 -18.52 32.59
N PRO A 59 -24.38 -17.33 31.96
CA PRO A 59 -25.47 -16.35 32.03
C PRO A 59 -26.77 -16.91 31.43
N SER A 60 -27.90 -16.45 31.95
CA SER A 60 -29.22 -16.62 31.32
C SER A 60 -29.35 -15.75 30.07
N GLU A 61 -30.41 -15.96 29.28
CA GLU A 61 -30.76 -15.11 28.12
C GLU A 61 -29.72 -15.14 26.98
N LEU A 62 -29.03 -16.26 26.81
CA LEU A 62 -28.20 -16.52 25.64
C LEU A 62 -29.06 -16.69 24.37
N GLU A 63 -28.63 -16.09 23.26
CA GLU A 63 -29.23 -16.28 21.94
C GLU A 63 -29.20 -17.76 21.51
N GLU A 64 -30.13 -18.17 20.66
CA GLU A 64 -30.14 -19.50 20.05
C GLU A 64 -28.84 -19.76 19.26
N GLY A 65 -28.24 -20.94 19.43
CA GLY A 65 -27.00 -21.29 18.76
C GLY A 65 -26.03 -22.14 19.58
N THR A 66 -24.85 -22.35 19.01
CA THR A 66 -23.78 -23.21 19.53
C THR A 66 -22.78 -22.42 20.35
N TYR A 67 -22.40 -22.95 21.52
CA TYR A 67 -21.49 -22.31 22.44
C TYR A 67 -20.26 -23.18 22.77
N SER A 68 -19.08 -22.57 22.64
CA SER A 68 -17.79 -23.13 23.04
C SER A 68 -17.30 -22.45 24.33
N ILE A 69 -16.38 -23.09 25.07
CA ILE A 69 -15.76 -22.50 26.27
C ILE A 69 -14.23 -22.50 26.19
N GLU A 70 -13.62 -21.42 26.63
CA GLU A 70 -12.17 -21.20 26.63
C GLU A 70 -11.70 -20.72 28.01
N ALA A 71 -10.56 -21.20 28.48
CA ALA A 71 -9.91 -20.74 29.69
C ALA A 71 -8.47 -20.35 29.38
N ILE A 72 -8.06 -19.16 29.81
CA ILE A 72 -6.72 -18.61 29.63
C ILE A 72 -6.19 -18.22 31.00
N TRP A 73 -4.96 -18.60 31.33
CA TRP A 73 -4.37 -18.26 32.61
C TRP A 73 -2.86 -18.07 32.57
N VAL A 74 -2.38 -17.19 33.46
CA VAL A 74 -0.95 -16.90 33.63
C VAL A 74 -0.47 -17.47 34.97
N LYS A 75 0.66 -18.15 34.96
CA LYS A 75 1.32 -18.72 36.16
C LYS A 75 2.28 -17.71 36.80
N ASN A 76 2.28 -17.62 38.13
CA ASN A 76 3.23 -16.81 38.92
C ASN A 76 3.30 -15.34 38.47
N MET A 77 2.24 -14.58 38.70
CA MET A 77 2.12 -13.14 38.39
C MET A 77 3.02 -12.25 39.28
N ASP A 78 4.34 -12.39 39.15
CA ASP A 78 5.35 -11.66 39.93
C ASP A 78 6.08 -10.58 39.06
N HIS A 79 5.30 -9.89 38.20
CA HIS A 79 5.64 -8.84 37.22
C HIS A 79 6.20 -9.29 35.85
N VAL A 80 5.67 -8.63 34.78
CA VAL A 80 5.94 -8.81 33.34
C VAL A 80 5.36 -10.09 32.72
N PHE A 81 4.65 -9.94 31.58
CA PHE A 81 4.15 -11.05 30.76
C PHE A 81 5.31 -11.73 30.00
N ASP A 82 6.00 -12.67 30.64
CA ASP A 82 6.98 -13.54 29.97
C ASP A 82 6.27 -14.55 29.04
N THR A 83 6.83 -14.75 27.84
CA THR A 83 6.24 -15.47 26.70
C THR A 83 6.19 -17.00 26.87
N ARG A 84 6.36 -17.49 28.09
CA ARG A 84 6.32 -18.93 28.45
C ARG A 84 5.36 -19.25 29.58
N SER A 85 4.70 -18.23 30.15
CA SER A 85 3.86 -18.34 31.35
C SER A 85 2.35 -18.32 31.06
N VAL A 86 1.96 -18.14 29.79
CA VAL A 86 0.56 -18.17 29.35
C VAL A 86 0.15 -19.60 29.00
N CYS A 87 -0.94 -20.05 29.60
CA CYS A 87 -1.57 -21.33 29.35
C CYS A 87 -3.00 -21.11 28.88
N ARG A 88 -3.49 -21.97 27.98
CA ARG A 88 -4.90 -22.00 27.61
C ARG A 88 -5.45 -23.42 27.48
N SER A 89 -6.76 -23.53 27.52
CA SER A 89 -7.48 -24.73 27.14
C SER A 89 -8.83 -24.32 26.55
N LYS A 90 -9.35 -25.11 25.61
CA LYS A 90 -10.59 -24.82 24.90
C LYS A 90 -11.40 -26.11 24.73
N LYS A 91 -12.72 -26.02 24.81
CA LYS A 91 -13.66 -27.07 24.39
C LYS A 91 -14.65 -26.46 23.39
N GLU A 92 -14.49 -26.87 22.13
CA GLU A 92 -15.43 -26.54 21.07
C GLU A 92 -16.77 -27.26 21.27
N ASP A 93 -17.85 -26.66 20.78
CA ASP A 93 -19.18 -27.26 20.64
C ASP A 93 -19.66 -27.95 21.94
N LEU A 94 -19.64 -27.19 23.04
CA LEU A 94 -19.92 -27.74 24.36
C LEU A 94 -21.43 -28.02 24.52
N PHE A 95 -22.26 -27.04 24.16
CA PHE A 95 -23.73 -27.14 24.16
C PHE A 95 -24.32 -26.22 23.09
N SER A 96 -25.59 -26.42 22.78
CA SER A 96 -26.41 -25.46 22.03
C SER A 96 -27.60 -25.02 22.87
N ILE A 97 -28.00 -23.76 22.74
CA ILE A 97 -29.31 -23.27 23.17
C ILE A 97 -30.31 -23.51 22.05
N THR A 98 -31.53 -23.92 22.39
CA THR A 98 -32.71 -23.98 21.51
C THR A 98 -33.88 -23.22 22.16
N GLU A 99 -34.70 -22.58 21.32
CA GLU A 99 -35.96 -21.93 21.70
C GLU A 99 -37.10 -22.94 21.94
N PHE A 100 -36.92 -24.22 21.57
CA PHE A 100 -37.97 -25.25 21.54
C PHE A 100 -37.71 -26.34 22.60
N GLU A 101 -38.70 -26.60 23.48
CA GLU A 101 -38.53 -27.52 24.61
C GLU A 101 -38.45 -29.01 24.16
N ASP A 102 -39.07 -29.35 23.03
CA ASP A 102 -39.05 -30.69 22.44
C ASP A 102 -37.74 -31.04 21.72
N GLU A 103 -36.96 -30.03 21.30
CA GLU A 103 -35.59 -30.22 20.80
C GLU A 103 -34.56 -30.38 21.93
N ALA A 104 -34.90 -29.95 23.15
CA ALA A 104 -33.99 -29.99 24.27
C ALA A 104 -33.66 -31.43 24.71
N THR A 105 -32.39 -31.68 25.01
CA THR A 105 -31.94 -33.00 25.48
C THR A 105 -32.54 -33.28 26.86
N ASN A 106 -33.30 -34.37 27.01
CA ASN A 106 -34.02 -34.67 28.25
C ASN A 106 -33.06 -35.03 29.41
N ILE A 107 -32.79 -34.03 30.25
CA ILE A 107 -31.81 -34.06 31.35
C ILE A 107 -32.43 -33.77 32.73
N GLY A 108 -33.75 -33.99 32.88
CA GLY A 108 -34.51 -33.80 34.13
C GLY A 108 -34.76 -32.33 34.48
N GLU A 109 -35.57 -32.06 35.51
CA GLU A 109 -35.85 -30.69 35.99
C GLU A 109 -34.68 -30.12 36.83
N GLY A 110 -34.32 -28.84 36.64
CA GLY A 110 -33.33 -28.13 37.46
C GLY A 110 -32.10 -27.59 36.70
N VAL A 111 -30.99 -27.37 37.42
CA VAL A 111 -29.74 -26.83 36.84
C VAL A 111 -29.04 -27.90 36.00
N VAL A 112 -28.68 -27.55 34.76
CA VAL A 112 -27.91 -28.41 33.84
C VAL A 112 -26.42 -28.34 34.19
N VAL A 113 -25.83 -29.46 34.61
CA VAL A 113 -24.40 -29.51 34.98
C VAL A 113 -23.57 -30.23 33.91
N LEU A 114 -22.83 -29.46 33.11
CA LEU A 114 -21.95 -29.96 32.05
C LEU A 114 -20.55 -30.26 32.61
N LYS A 115 -20.15 -31.53 32.62
CA LYS A 115 -18.84 -31.96 33.15
C LYS A 115 -17.82 -32.10 32.01
N VAL A 116 -16.81 -31.23 31.99
CA VAL A 116 -15.83 -31.10 30.90
C VAL A 116 -14.45 -31.54 31.35
N LYS A 117 -13.70 -32.21 30.45
CA LYS A 117 -12.31 -32.58 30.63
C LYS A 117 -11.49 -32.19 29.41
N THR A 118 -10.40 -31.45 29.61
CA THR A 118 -9.45 -31.05 28.57
C THR A 118 -8.02 -31.03 29.10
N SER A 119 -7.04 -30.79 28.23
CA SER A 119 -5.64 -30.61 28.59
C SER A 119 -5.18 -29.16 28.41
N THR A 120 -4.22 -28.73 29.24
CA THR A 120 -3.48 -27.48 29.10
C THR A 120 -2.62 -27.50 27.83
N ALA A 121 -2.66 -26.42 27.06
CA ALA A 121 -1.68 -26.08 26.05
C ALA A 121 -0.97 -24.77 26.44
N THR A 122 0.35 -24.71 26.26
CA THR A 122 1.18 -23.54 26.60
C THR A 122 1.44 -22.73 25.33
N TYR A 123 1.27 -21.41 25.39
CA TYR A 123 1.45 -20.50 24.26
C TYR A 123 2.31 -19.30 24.66
N GLY A 124 2.83 -18.59 23.66
CA GLY A 124 3.40 -17.26 23.84
C GLY A 124 2.32 -16.19 23.92
N TYR A 125 2.80 -14.95 24.08
CA TYR A 125 1.96 -13.74 24.06
C TYR A 125 1.35 -13.47 22.66
N ASP A 126 1.98 -14.03 21.63
CA ASP A 126 1.65 -13.94 20.20
C ASP A 126 0.31 -14.60 19.80
N GLY A 127 -0.31 -15.37 20.71
CA GLY A 127 -1.57 -16.08 20.45
C GLY A 127 -2.84 -15.48 21.09
N LEU A 128 -2.81 -14.22 21.55
CA LEU A 128 -3.92 -13.54 22.24
C LEU A 128 -4.39 -12.28 21.49
N SER A 129 -5.71 -12.05 21.50
CA SER A 129 -6.34 -10.80 21.01
C SER A 129 -6.13 -9.62 21.95
N SER A 130 -6.32 -8.39 21.44
CA SER A 130 -6.26 -7.16 22.24
C SER A 130 -7.28 -7.15 23.39
N TYR A 131 -8.50 -7.64 23.14
CA TYR A 131 -9.55 -7.82 24.15
C TYR A 131 -9.12 -8.77 25.27
N GLU A 132 -8.62 -9.96 24.94
CA GLU A 132 -8.15 -10.93 25.95
C GLU A 132 -6.98 -10.38 26.77
N LEU A 133 -6.09 -9.61 26.14
CA LEU A 133 -4.97 -8.95 26.80
C LEU A 133 -5.44 -7.88 27.79
N ALA A 134 -6.40 -7.03 27.42
CA ALA A 134 -7.02 -6.06 28.32
C ALA A 134 -7.72 -6.75 29.49
N VAL A 135 -8.49 -7.81 29.23
CA VAL A 135 -9.18 -8.61 30.25
C VAL A 135 -8.20 -9.33 31.20
N LEU A 136 -7.06 -9.83 30.71
CA LEU A 136 -6.03 -10.47 31.52
C LEU A 136 -5.27 -9.48 32.41
N ARG A 137 -5.00 -8.27 31.90
CA ARG A 137 -4.42 -7.15 32.67
C ARG A 137 -5.37 -6.61 33.74
N GLY A 138 -6.68 -6.68 33.47
CA GLY A 138 -7.73 -6.07 34.29
C GLY A 138 -8.15 -4.68 33.80
N ASP A 139 -7.70 -4.29 32.60
CA ASP A 139 -8.03 -3.02 31.94
C ASP A 139 -9.47 -3.01 31.42
N TRP A 140 -10.07 -4.19 31.22
CA TRP A 140 -11.45 -4.37 30.77
C TRP A 140 -12.17 -5.53 31.47
N ASN A 141 -13.51 -5.45 31.57
CA ASN A 141 -14.37 -6.45 32.21
C ASN A 141 -15.74 -6.68 31.52
N GLY A 142 -16.05 -5.99 30.43
CA GLY A 142 -17.24 -6.22 29.60
C GLY A 142 -17.01 -7.30 28.53
N THR A 143 -17.92 -7.38 27.56
CA THR A 143 -17.83 -8.26 26.39
C THR A 143 -16.85 -7.76 25.33
N GLU A 144 -16.60 -8.55 24.29
CA GLU A 144 -15.75 -8.17 23.15
C GLU A 144 -16.46 -7.15 22.24
N GLY A 145 -17.77 -7.32 22.00
CA GLY A 145 -18.58 -6.35 21.28
C GLY A 145 -18.70 -4.99 21.99
N GLU A 146 -18.72 -4.96 23.33
CA GLU A 146 -18.62 -3.72 24.09
C GLU A 146 -17.20 -3.12 24.04
N TRP A 147 -16.15 -3.94 24.12
CA TRP A 147 -14.75 -3.50 23.97
C TRP A 147 -14.52 -2.83 22.62
N LEU A 148 -14.97 -3.47 21.52
CA LEU A 148 -14.87 -2.93 20.16
C LEU A 148 -15.70 -1.66 19.94
N LYS A 149 -16.72 -1.40 20.76
CA LYS A 149 -17.46 -0.12 20.79
C LYS A 149 -16.74 0.93 21.64
N HIS A 150 -16.09 0.53 22.74
CA HIS A 150 -15.33 1.39 23.63
C HIS A 150 -14.03 1.90 22.97
N GLU A 151 -13.30 1.01 22.29
CA GLU A 151 -12.07 1.29 21.54
C GLU A 151 -12.30 2.02 20.20
N ARG A 152 -13.50 2.55 19.91
CA ARG A 152 -13.75 3.39 18.70
C ARG A 152 -12.98 4.74 18.67
N TYR A 153 -12.02 4.92 19.57
CA TYR A 153 -10.97 5.93 19.54
C TYR A 153 -9.58 5.27 19.59
N VAL A 154 -9.21 4.49 18.57
CA VAL A 154 -7.89 3.83 18.52
C VAL A 154 -6.76 4.85 18.34
N SER A 155 -6.13 5.24 19.43
CA SER A 155 -4.70 5.57 19.43
C SER A 155 -3.91 4.27 19.27
N VAL A 156 -2.97 4.22 18.32
CA VAL A 156 -2.12 3.03 18.14
C VAL A 156 -1.17 2.92 19.33
N LEU A 157 -1.39 1.93 20.20
CA LEU A 157 -0.49 1.64 21.32
C LEU A 157 0.80 1.01 20.78
N ASN A 158 1.94 1.62 21.09
CA ASN A 158 3.24 1.02 20.81
C ASN A 158 3.54 -0.16 21.76
N SER A 159 4.67 -0.84 21.57
CA SER A 159 5.10 -2.01 22.37
C SER A 159 5.37 -1.75 23.87
N ARG A 160 5.10 -0.54 24.37
CA ARG A 160 5.13 -0.18 25.80
C ARG A 160 3.79 0.30 26.36
N GLY A 161 2.78 0.54 25.51
CA GLY A 161 1.42 0.89 25.95
C GLY A 161 1.14 2.39 26.11
N ASP A 162 1.93 3.27 25.49
CA ASP A 162 1.64 4.72 25.44
C ASP A 162 0.94 5.11 24.12
N SER A 163 -0.02 6.04 24.20
CA SER A 163 -0.88 6.50 23.10
C SER A 163 -0.43 7.84 22.50
N GLU A 164 -0.21 7.90 21.19
CA GLU A 164 -0.22 9.16 20.42
C GLU A 164 -1.42 9.19 19.46
N VAL A 165 -1.97 10.38 19.24
CA VAL A 165 -3.27 10.61 18.57
C VAL A 165 -3.05 11.34 17.25
N ASP A 166 -3.73 10.91 16.19
CA ASP A 166 -4.02 11.79 15.04
C ASP A 166 -5.46 11.58 14.52
N THR A 167 -6.09 12.65 14.03
CA THR A 167 -7.55 12.77 13.90
C THR A 167 -8.00 12.96 12.46
N MET A 168 -8.11 11.87 11.68
CA MET A 168 -8.71 11.89 10.33
C MET A 168 -9.41 10.56 9.94
N SER A 169 -10.65 10.34 10.40
CA SER A 169 -11.58 9.37 9.75
C SER A 169 -13.03 9.40 10.26
N GLN A 170 -13.33 10.02 11.41
CA GLN A 170 -14.61 9.88 12.13
C GLN A 170 -15.88 10.13 11.31
N LYS A 171 -15.84 10.97 10.26
CA LYS A 171 -17.01 11.18 9.41
C LYS A 171 -17.27 10.01 8.45
N ALA A 172 -16.27 9.55 7.72
CA ALA A 172 -16.45 8.50 6.70
C ALA A 172 -16.97 7.18 7.30
N ILE A 173 -16.47 6.80 8.48
CA ILE A 173 -16.89 5.58 9.18
C ILE A 173 -18.31 5.72 9.75
N THR A 174 -18.72 6.92 10.16
CA THR A 174 -20.10 7.17 10.63
C THR A 174 -21.08 7.14 9.46
N ASP A 175 -20.75 7.79 8.34
CA ASP A 175 -21.57 7.79 7.11
C ASP A 175 -21.75 6.35 6.56
N GLU A 176 -20.73 5.49 6.66
CA GLU A 176 -20.76 4.10 6.18
C GLU A 176 -21.48 3.13 7.15
N LEU A 177 -21.49 3.43 8.46
CA LEU A 177 -22.31 2.70 9.44
C LEU A 177 -23.78 3.08 9.36
N GLU A 178 -24.12 4.37 9.19
CA GLU A 178 -25.50 4.79 8.93
C GLU A 178 -26.04 4.15 7.65
N ALA A 179 -25.22 3.97 6.61
CA ALA A 179 -25.61 3.25 5.40
C ALA A 179 -25.91 1.75 5.65
N GLN A 180 -25.20 1.10 6.57
CA GLN A 180 -25.44 -0.30 6.95
C GLN A 180 -26.67 -0.44 7.85
N ASP A 181 -26.87 0.44 8.84
CA ASP A 181 -28.04 0.42 9.72
C ASP A 181 -29.34 0.66 8.94
N ASN A 182 -29.33 1.57 7.96
CA ASN A 182 -30.48 1.78 7.06
C ASN A 182 -30.77 0.53 6.20
N ALA A 183 -29.73 -0.15 5.67
CA ALA A 183 -29.90 -1.39 4.91
C ALA A 183 -30.42 -2.56 5.78
N ILE A 184 -30.12 -2.56 7.08
CA ILE A 184 -30.64 -3.55 8.04
C ILE A 184 -32.12 -3.28 8.37
N GLU A 185 -32.54 -2.02 8.52
CA GLU A 185 -33.97 -1.69 8.69
C GLU A 185 -34.79 -2.01 7.43
N ASP A 186 -34.25 -1.79 6.22
CA ASP A 186 -34.91 -2.24 4.96
C ASP A 186 -35.12 -3.77 4.94
N ILE A 187 -34.11 -4.55 5.34
CA ILE A 187 -34.21 -6.03 5.46
C ILE A 187 -35.24 -6.43 6.53
N ARG A 188 -35.33 -5.66 7.62
CA ARG A 188 -36.26 -5.91 8.72
C ARG A 188 -37.71 -5.64 8.31
N GLU A 189 -37.95 -4.54 7.60
CA GLU A 189 -39.25 -4.23 6.98
C GLU A 189 -39.69 -5.33 6.00
N ASP A 190 -38.77 -5.85 5.18
CA ASP A 190 -39.07 -6.94 4.25
C ASP A 190 -39.27 -8.31 4.94
N THR A 191 -38.67 -8.50 6.12
CA THR A 191 -38.92 -9.67 6.97
C THR A 191 -40.28 -9.59 7.65
N GLU A 192 -40.69 -8.43 8.19
CA GLU A 192 -42.06 -8.23 8.70
C GLU A 192 -43.12 -8.40 7.59
N LYS A 193 -42.82 -7.96 6.36
CA LYS A 193 -43.68 -8.22 5.19
C LYS A 193 -43.74 -9.71 4.82
N LEU A 194 -42.75 -10.51 5.22
CA LEU A 194 -42.73 -11.96 5.05
C LEU A 194 -43.58 -12.65 6.13
N ASP A 195 -43.43 -12.28 7.40
CA ASP A 195 -44.26 -12.79 8.51
C ASP A 195 -45.75 -12.48 8.29
N ASN A 196 -46.08 -11.24 7.89
CA ASN A 196 -47.46 -10.86 7.52
C ASN A 196 -48.03 -11.65 6.31
N ARG A 197 -47.18 -12.36 5.55
CA ARG A 197 -47.60 -13.28 4.47
C ARG A 197 -47.66 -14.74 4.94
N VAL A 198 -46.86 -15.12 5.93
CA VAL A 198 -46.93 -16.42 6.62
C VAL A 198 -48.19 -16.48 7.48
N GLU A 199 -48.46 -15.45 8.29
CA GLU A 199 -49.68 -15.34 9.11
C GLU A 199 -50.95 -15.39 8.23
N LYS A 200 -50.93 -14.73 7.06
CA LYS A 200 -52.01 -14.84 6.03
C LYS A 200 -52.08 -16.19 5.31
N ALA A 201 -51.03 -17.00 5.36
CA ALA A 201 -51.04 -18.37 4.86
C ALA A 201 -51.57 -19.33 5.95
N GLU A 202 -51.17 -19.13 7.21
CA GLU A 202 -51.70 -19.85 8.37
C GLU A 202 -53.18 -19.58 8.57
N ASP A 203 -53.67 -18.34 8.43
CA ASP A 203 -55.10 -18.03 8.41
C ASP A 203 -55.85 -18.79 7.31
N LYS A 204 -55.23 -19.02 6.14
CA LYS A 204 -55.84 -19.84 5.07
C LYS A 204 -55.83 -21.34 5.39
N VAL A 205 -54.81 -21.83 6.09
CA VAL A 205 -54.73 -23.21 6.56
C VAL A 205 -55.70 -23.46 7.72
N ASN A 206 -55.85 -22.50 8.64
CA ASN A 206 -56.79 -22.54 9.75
C ASN A 206 -58.24 -22.46 9.26
N ASN A 207 -58.53 -21.67 8.20
CA ASN A 207 -59.83 -21.69 7.50
C ASN A 207 -60.10 -22.98 6.69
N MET A 208 -59.17 -23.95 6.62
CA MET A 208 -59.46 -25.32 6.19
C MET A 208 -59.88 -26.24 7.36
N GLY A 209 -59.81 -25.75 8.61
CA GLY A 209 -60.22 -26.47 9.81
C GLY A 209 -61.72 -26.76 9.89
N ASP A 210 -62.56 -25.93 9.25
CA ASP A 210 -64.03 -26.11 9.19
C ASP A 210 -64.45 -27.43 8.52
N VAL A 211 -63.57 -28.07 7.74
CA VAL A 211 -63.81 -29.39 7.12
C VAL A 211 -63.51 -30.54 8.09
N VAL A 212 -62.78 -30.29 9.19
CA VAL A 212 -62.35 -31.31 10.15
C VAL A 212 -63.33 -31.46 11.33
N ASP A 213 -64.10 -30.41 11.65
CA ASP A 213 -65.03 -30.43 12.78
C ASP A 213 -66.41 -31.06 12.45
N GLU A 214 -66.76 -31.27 11.17
CA GLU A 214 -67.97 -32.04 10.80
C GLU A 214 -67.86 -33.53 11.20
N ILE A 215 -66.63 -34.07 11.30
CA ILE A 215 -66.35 -35.49 11.58
C ILE A 215 -66.32 -35.80 13.10
N LYS A 216 -66.16 -34.80 13.98
CA LYS A 216 -66.04 -35.01 15.45
C LYS A 216 -67.39 -35.17 16.18
N SER A 217 -68.50 -35.27 15.46
CA SER A 217 -69.86 -35.19 16.00
C SER A 217 -70.39 -36.45 16.74
N HIS A 218 -69.59 -37.51 16.90
CA HIS A 218 -70.08 -38.82 17.41
C HIS A 218 -69.25 -39.42 18.57
N ALA A 219 -69.05 -38.65 19.65
CA ALA A 219 -68.62 -39.17 20.95
C ALA A 219 -69.80 -39.87 21.69
N PRO A 220 -69.56 -40.75 22.69
CA PRO A 220 -69.09 -40.31 24.01
C PRO A 220 -67.89 -41.12 24.57
N VAL A 221 -66.90 -40.48 25.24
CA VAL A 221 -66.83 -40.15 26.70
C VAL A 221 -67.17 -41.37 27.60
N SER A 222 -66.39 -41.85 28.58
CA SER A 222 -65.29 -41.33 29.43
C SER A 222 -64.26 -42.47 29.73
N ALA A 223 -63.18 -42.39 30.54
CA ALA A 223 -62.74 -41.42 31.56
C ALA A 223 -61.18 -41.45 31.79
N ARG A 224 -60.72 -41.08 32.99
CA ARG A 224 -59.39 -41.28 33.62
C ARG A 224 -59.61 -41.79 35.08
N PRO A 225 -58.61 -41.97 35.99
CA PRO A 225 -57.14 -41.94 35.88
C PRO A 225 -56.34 -43.07 36.61
N ALA A 226 -55.02 -43.10 36.32
CA ALA A 226 -53.87 -43.37 37.23
C ALA A 226 -53.65 -44.74 37.94
N GLY A 227 -52.39 -45.20 37.89
CA GLY A 227 -51.70 -45.72 39.08
C GLY A 227 -50.96 -47.07 38.97
N PHE A 228 -49.62 -47.02 39.07
CA PHE A 228 -48.72 -47.99 39.73
C PHE A 228 -48.78 -49.52 39.45
N LYS A 229 -47.62 -50.08 39.06
CA LYS A 229 -47.14 -51.44 39.41
C LYS A 229 -46.64 -51.43 40.89
N PRO A 230 -46.51 -52.54 41.65
CA PRO A 230 -46.12 -53.87 41.14
C PRO A 230 -46.70 -55.15 41.84
N ASP A 231 -46.41 -56.29 41.19
CA ASP A 231 -45.99 -57.60 41.73
C ASP A 231 -46.85 -58.51 42.67
N ILE A 232 -46.63 -59.81 42.42
CA ILE A 232 -46.74 -61.01 43.29
C ILE A 232 -48.12 -61.70 43.46
N ASP A 233 -48.23 -62.81 42.71
CA ASP A 233 -48.45 -64.19 43.19
C ASP A 233 -49.68 -64.53 44.08
N LEU A 234 -50.54 -65.43 43.60
CA LEU A 234 -50.62 -66.82 44.12
C LEU A 234 -51.64 -67.69 43.37
N THR A 235 -51.52 -69.00 43.59
CA THR A 235 -52.25 -70.11 42.93
C THR A 235 -53.72 -70.24 43.38
N PRO A 236 -54.49 -71.21 42.83
CA PRO A 236 -54.51 -72.53 43.50
C PRO A 236 -54.41 -73.76 42.57
N GLU A 237 -53.96 -74.85 43.18
CA GLU A 237 -53.89 -76.21 42.62
C GLU A 237 -55.27 -76.86 42.47
N ILE A 238 -55.34 -78.01 41.77
CA ILE A 238 -56.03 -79.25 42.24
C ILE A 238 -55.48 -80.48 41.50
N THR A 239 -55.43 -81.63 42.21
CA THR A 239 -54.97 -82.95 41.75
C THR A 239 -56.03 -84.03 42.06
N VAL A 240 -55.99 -85.30 41.60
CA VAL A 240 -54.93 -86.16 41.01
C VAL A 240 -55.57 -87.13 39.99
N ASP A 241 -54.80 -87.86 39.15
CA ASP A 241 -54.36 -89.24 39.43
C ASP A 241 -53.79 -90.01 38.20
N ARG A 242 -53.18 -91.19 38.45
CA ARG A 242 -52.32 -91.94 37.51
C ARG A 242 -52.97 -93.15 36.85
N ALA A 243 -52.54 -93.48 35.63
CA ALA A 243 -52.67 -94.81 35.01
C ALA A 243 -51.28 -95.44 34.80
N TRP A 244 -51.05 -96.65 35.32
CA TRP A 244 -49.76 -97.38 35.26
C TRP A 244 -49.64 -98.30 34.03
N ARG A 245 -50.75 -98.53 33.31
CA ARG A 245 -50.85 -99.35 32.09
C ARG A 245 -51.95 -98.81 31.17
N ASP A 246 -51.86 -99.11 29.88
CA ASP A 246 -52.95 -98.91 28.92
C ASP A 246 -54.02 -100.02 29.00
N HIS A 247 -55.08 -99.90 28.18
CA HIS A 247 -56.16 -100.90 28.13
C HIS A 247 -55.73 -102.22 27.45
N GLU A 248 -54.52 -102.30 26.89
CA GLU A 248 -53.96 -103.49 26.25
C GLU A 248 -52.99 -104.24 27.18
N GLY A 249 -52.69 -103.67 28.35
CA GLY A 249 -51.90 -104.27 29.42
C GLY A 249 -50.40 -103.92 29.39
N ASN A 250 -49.97 -103.03 28.49
CA ASN A 250 -48.59 -102.63 28.34
C ASN A 250 -48.10 -101.83 29.56
N VAL A 251 -46.85 -102.05 29.97
CA VAL A 251 -46.22 -101.34 31.09
C VAL A 251 -45.43 -100.15 30.57
N ILE A 252 -45.81 -98.95 30.99
CA ILE A 252 -45.00 -97.75 30.78
C ILE A 252 -43.69 -97.91 31.58
N ARG A 253 -42.54 -97.90 30.89
CA ARG A 253 -41.21 -97.99 31.51
C ARG A 253 -40.51 -96.65 31.45
N ASP A 254 -40.42 -95.96 32.59
CA ASP A 254 -39.65 -94.72 32.71
C ASP A 254 -38.16 -94.98 32.44
N THR A 255 -37.60 -94.22 31.49
CA THR A 255 -36.15 -94.07 31.33
C THR A 255 -35.78 -92.64 31.71
N TYR A 256 -35.12 -92.46 32.86
CA TYR A 256 -34.83 -91.14 33.41
C TYR A 256 -33.71 -90.42 32.64
N ILE A 257 -34.07 -89.45 31.80
CA ILE A 257 -33.12 -88.45 31.31
C ILE A 257 -32.90 -87.39 32.40
N THR A 258 -31.64 -87.13 32.75
CA THR A 258 -31.32 -86.09 33.75
C THR A 258 -31.65 -84.69 33.21
N ARG A 259 -31.96 -83.72 34.09
CA ARG A 259 -32.21 -82.31 33.71
C ARG A 259 -31.09 -81.68 32.85
N ARG A 260 -29.86 -82.21 32.91
CA ARG A 260 -28.72 -81.78 32.09
C ARG A 260 -28.69 -82.48 30.73
N GLY A 261 -29.08 -83.76 30.65
CA GLY A 261 -29.26 -84.47 29.38
C GLY A 261 -30.39 -83.86 28.55
N LEU A 262 -31.57 -83.68 29.15
CA LEU A 262 -32.73 -83.09 28.48
C LEU A 262 -32.45 -81.67 27.98
N ARG A 263 -31.70 -80.86 28.76
CA ARG A 263 -31.32 -79.50 28.34
C ARG A 263 -30.34 -79.51 27.16
N ASN A 264 -29.43 -80.49 27.09
CA ASN A 264 -28.53 -80.62 25.95
C ASN A 264 -29.26 -81.14 24.70
N GLU A 265 -30.14 -82.15 24.82
CA GLU A 265 -31.00 -82.60 23.71
C GLU A 265 -31.92 -81.49 23.20
N ILE A 266 -32.55 -80.71 24.09
CA ILE A 266 -33.37 -79.56 23.67
C ILE A 266 -32.52 -78.50 22.95
N ILE A 267 -31.30 -78.23 23.41
CA ILE A 267 -30.40 -77.27 22.74
C ILE A 267 -29.95 -77.80 21.38
N ASP A 268 -29.57 -79.07 21.26
CA ASP A 268 -29.16 -79.66 19.98
C ASP A 268 -30.34 -79.76 18.99
N ILE A 269 -31.52 -80.19 19.44
CA ILE A 269 -32.75 -80.22 18.60
C ILE A 269 -33.17 -78.80 18.18
N THR A 270 -33.14 -77.81 19.08
CA THR A 270 -33.51 -76.43 18.74
C THR A 270 -32.51 -75.80 17.78
N ASN A 271 -31.20 -76.02 18.00
CA ASN A 271 -30.18 -75.54 17.07
C ASN A 271 -30.30 -76.22 15.69
N GLN A 272 -30.56 -77.53 15.66
CA GLN A 272 -30.73 -78.29 14.42
C GLN A 272 -32.02 -77.92 13.66
N GLN A 273 -33.09 -77.49 14.36
CA GLN A 273 -34.33 -77.00 13.73
C GLN A 273 -34.27 -75.52 13.29
N VAL A 274 -33.42 -74.70 13.91
CA VAL A 274 -33.27 -73.27 13.55
C VAL A 274 -32.24 -73.04 12.44
N THR A 275 -31.25 -73.93 12.26
CA THR A 275 -30.21 -73.76 11.22
C THR A 275 -30.63 -74.15 9.80
N ASP A 276 -31.80 -74.78 9.59
CA ASP A 276 -32.30 -75.22 8.27
C ASP A 276 -33.39 -74.31 7.65
N LEU A 277 -33.78 -73.21 8.32
CA LEU A 277 -34.69 -72.20 7.75
C LEU A 277 -33.98 -71.39 6.64
N LYS A 278 -34.17 -71.81 5.39
CA LYS A 278 -33.69 -71.08 4.21
C LYS A 278 -34.46 -69.76 4.03
N PRO A 279 -33.81 -68.67 3.58
CA PRO A 279 -34.53 -67.46 3.16
C PRO A 279 -35.62 -67.80 2.13
N GLY A 280 -36.88 -67.45 2.43
CA GLY A 280 -38.04 -67.81 1.60
C GLY A 280 -38.70 -69.17 1.91
N SER A 281 -38.49 -69.76 3.09
CA SER A 281 -39.12 -71.02 3.53
C SER A 281 -40.30 -70.87 4.50
N VAL A 282 -40.83 -69.66 4.65
CA VAL A 282 -42.08 -69.36 5.38
C VAL A 282 -43.08 -68.83 4.37
N ASP A 283 -44.13 -69.59 4.08
CA ASP A 283 -45.24 -69.15 3.24
C ASP A 283 -46.28 -68.41 4.10
N PRO A 284 -47.20 -67.60 3.52
CA PRO A 284 -48.24 -66.91 4.28
C PRO A 284 -49.10 -67.84 5.14
N ASP A 285 -49.24 -69.11 4.75
CA ASP A 285 -50.03 -70.10 5.48
C ASP A 285 -49.42 -70.55 6.81
N ASP A 286 -48.09 -70.42 6.97
CA ASP A 286 -47.36 -70.72 8.21
C ASP A 286 -47.55 -69.64 9.30
N LEU A 287 -48.21 -68.53 8.96
CA LEU A 287 -48.54 -67.45 9.90
C LEU A 287 -49.84 -67.75 10.66
N SER A 288 -49.91 -67.34 11.93
CA SER A 288 -51.14 -67.49 12.72
C SER A 288 -52.29 -66.66 12.15
N GLU A 289 -53.54 -67.11 12.33
CA GLU A 289 -54.72 -66.36 11.85
C GLU A 289 -54.83 -64.95 12.43
N ALA A 290 -54.36 -64.73 13.67
CA ALA A 290 -54.26 -63.39 14.24
C ALA A 290 -53.22 -62.51 13.49
N THR A 291 -52.10 -63.10 13.08
CA THR A 291 -51.06 -62.44 12.27
C THR A 291 -51.57 -62.15 10.85
N LYS A 292 -52.26 -63.10 10.21
CA LYS A 292 -52.90 -62.94 8.90
C LYS A 292 -53.97 -61.85 8.92
N GLN A 293 -54.77 -61.76 9.98
CA GLN A 293 -55.77 -60.70 10.15
C GLN A 293 -55.16 -59.32 10.45
N LEU A 294 -54.01 -59.26 11.13
CA LEU A 294 -53.29 -58.00 11.39
C LEU A 294 -52.66 -57.41 10.12
N ILE A 295 -52.14 -58.29 9.24
CA ILE A 295 -51.56 -57.89 7.94
C ILE A 295 -52.68 -57.60 6.93
N GLY A 296 -53.78 -58.34 7.00
CA GLY A 296 -54.97 -58.19 6.16
C GLY A 296 -54.76 -58.72 4.75
N ASN A 297 -55.81 -59.26 4.13
CA ASN A 297 -55.77 -59.76 2.76
C ASN A 297 -55.87 -58.61 1.73
N LYS A 298 -54.98 -57.62 1.87
CA LYS A 298 -54.81 -56.46 0.98
C LYS A 298 -53.38 -56.49 0.48
N SER A 299 -53.20 -56.41 -0.84
CA SER A 299 -51.91 -55.97 -1.38
C SER A 299 -51.54 -54.64 -0.72
N ILE A 300 -50.28 -54.47 -0.29
CA ILE A 300 -49.74 -53.14 0.01
C ILE A 300 -49.74 -52.39 -1.31
N THR A 301 -50.85 -51.73 -1.59
CA THR A 301 -51.10 -51.06 -2.85
C THR A 301 -50.40 -49.72 -2.73
N ASN A 302 -49.14 -49.72 -3.13
CA ASN A 302 -48.37 -48.50 -3.28
C ASN A 302 -49.11 -47.62 -4.29
N LEU A 303 -49.81 -46.61 -3.79
CA LEU A 303 -50.51 -45.58 -4.56
C LEU A 303 -49.76 -44.26 -4.37
N PRO A 304 -48.57 -44.08 -4.98
CA PRO A 304 -47.94 -42.79 -5.00
C PRO A 304 -48.81 -41.80 -5.78
N ASP A 305 -48.69 -40.52 -5.43
CA ASP A 305 -49.24 -39.38 -6.17
C ASP A 305 -48.70 -39.27 -7.61
N GLU A 306 -47.65 -40.02 -7.93
CA GLU A 306 -46.92 -39.98 -9.20
C GLU A 306 -46.25 -38.62 -9.47
N GLU A 307 -45.99 -37.79 -8.43
CA GLU A 307 -45.17 -36.58 -8.53
C GLU A 307 -43.69 -36.88 -8.29
N ASP A 308 -43.33 -37.27 -7.06
CA ASP A 308 -41.93 -37.49 -6.64
C ASP A 308 -41.56 -38.97 -6.51
N ILE A 309 -42.56 -39.84 -6.30
CA ILE A 309 -42.40 -41.28 -6.11
C ILE A 309 -43.27 -42.00 -7.15
N THR A 310 -42.85 -43.19 -7.58
CA THR A 310 -43.60 -44.08 -8.48
C THR A 310 -43.38 -45.54 -8.08
N VAL A 311 -44.21 -46.44 -8.59
CA VAL A 311 -44.08 -47.89 -8.35
C VAL A 311 -43.22 -48.54 -9.44
N SER A 312 -42.29 -49.41 -9.05
CA SER A 312 -41.55 -50.26 -9.99
C SER A 312 -42.34 -51.52 -10.38
N GLU A 313 -41.91 -52.21 -11.43
CA GLU A 313 -42.58 -53.44 -11.94
C GLU A 313 -42.70 -54.54 -10.88
N ASN A 314 -41.79 -54.58 -9.91
CA ASN A 314 -41.78 -55.48 -8.74
C ASN A 314 -42.53 -54.91 -7.52
N GLN A 315 -43.45 -53.95 -7.71
CA GLN A 315 -44.31 -53.32 -6.70
C GLN A 315 -43.60 -52.55 -5.57
N THR A 316 -42.32 -52.18 -5.72
CA THR A 316 -41.60 -51.35 -4.73
C THR A 316 -41.65 -49.86 -5.08
N LEU A 317 -41.62 -48.99 -4.08
CA LEU A 317 -41.51 -47.53 -4.31
C LEU A 317 -40.11 -47.17 -4.83
N LYS A 318 -40.04 -46.26 -5.80
CA LYS A 318 -38.81 -45.65 -6.31
C LYS A 318 -39.02 -44.15 -6.57
N LEU A 319 -37.94 -43.37 -6.50
CA LEU A 319 -37.95 -41.96 -6.88
C LEU A 319 -38.28 -41.81 -8.38
N LYS A 320 -39.17 -40.90 -8.71
CA LYS A 320 -39.62 -40.59 -10.08
C LYS A 320 -38.80 -39.45 -10.69
N ASP A 321 -38.62 -39.49 -12.01
CA ASP A 321 -38.15 -38.31 -12.75
C ASP A 321 -39.35 -37.40 -13.07
N LYS A 322 -39.25 -36.11 -12.75
CA LYS A 322 -40.28 -35.09 -13.02
C LYS A 322 -39.99 -34.38 -14.34
N GLU A 323 -40.98 -34.31 -15.23
CA GLU A 323 -40.87 -33.51 -16.46
C GLU A 323 -41.04 -32.02 -16.17
N TYR A 324 -40.40 -31.17 -16.97
CA TYR A 324 -40.63 -29.72 -16.94
C TYR A 324 -41.96 -29.38 -17.64
N ALA A 325 -42.96 -28.97 -16.86
CA ALA A 325 -44.31 -28.66 -17.31
C ALA A 325 -44.76 -27.27 -16.76
N PRO A 326 -44.30 -26.16 -17.38
CA PRO A 326 -44.53 -24.81 -16.83
C PRO A 326 -45.99 -24.37 -16.80
N LYS A 327 -46.86 -24.99 -17.62
CA LYS A 327 -48.32 -24.73 -17.58
C LYS A 327 -49.00 -25.33 -16.35
N ASP A 328 -48.40 -26.36 -15.78
CA ASP A 328 -48.89 -27.12 -14.63
C ASP A 328 -48.13 -26.70 -13.35
N TYR A 329 -47.42 -25.57 -13.39
CA TYR A 329 -46.63 -24.99 -12.30
C TYR A 329 -45.59 -25.94 -11.68
N SER A 330 -45.07 -26.91 -12.45
CA SER A 330 -44.21 -28.00 -11.96
C SER A 330 -42.91 -27.60 -11.23
N GLY A 331 -42.50 -26.33 -11.32
CA GLY A 331 -41.12 -25.90 -11.13
C GLY A 331 -40.22 -26.45 -12.23
N MET A 332 -38.92 -26.58 -11.96
CA MET A 332 -37.99 -27.27 -12.86
C MET A 332 -38.31 -28.76 -12.97
N GLY A 333 -37.95 -29.37 -14.11
CA GLY A 333 -37.88 -30.83 -14.21
C GLY A 333 -36.82 -31.40 -13.27
N ARG A 334 -36.91 -32.69 -12.94
CA ARG A 334 -35.95 -33.39 -12.08
C ARG A 334 -35.61 -34.75 -12.68
N VAL A 335 -34.32 -35.05 -12.87
CA VAL A 335 -33.84 -36.34 -13.37
C VAL A 335 -32.79 -36.87 -12.41
N TYR A 336 -33.03 -38.07 -11.88
CA TYR A 336 -32.03 -38.77 -11.08
C TYR A 336 -31.17 -39.65 -11.99
N LEU A 337 -29.89 -39.32 -12.15
CA LEU A 337 -29.01 -40.14 -12.97
C LEU A 337 -28.85 -41.53 -12.34
N ARG A 338 -29.36 -42.56 -13.03
CA ARG A 338 -29.29 -43.97 -12.62
C ARG A 338 -28.01 -44.62 -13.13
N LYS A 339 -27.57 -45.70 -12.48
CA LYS A 339 -26.39 -46.47 -12.90
C LYS A 339 -26.57 -46.97 -14.33
N HIS A 340 -25.58 -46.72 -15.18
CA HIS A 340 -25.57 -47.15 -16.59
C HIS A 340 -24.24 -47.85 -16.88
N TYR A 341 -24.24 -49.17 -16.70
CA TYR A 341 -23.04 -49.99 -16.75
C TYR A 341 -22.71 -50.42 -18.18
N VAL A 342 -21.60 -49.92 -18.72
CA VAL A 342 -21.08 -50.26 -20.05
C VAL A 342 -19.65 -50.79 -19.88
N ASN A 343 -19.39 -52.03 -20.31
CA ASN A 343 -18.06 -52.65 -20.33
C ASN A 343 -17.24 -52.50 -19.04
N GLY A 344 -17.86 -52.70 -17.86
CA GLY A 344 -17.17 -52.56 -16.57
C GLY A 344 -17.28 -51.18 -15.91
N VAL A 345 -17.83 -50.18 -16.61
CA VAL A 345 -17.75 -48.78 -16.22
C VAL A 345 -19.13 -48.12 -16.21
N ASN A 346 -19.48 -47.44 -15.11
CA ASN A 346 -20.65 -46.57 -15.08
C ASN A 346 -20.40 -45.37 -16.01
N THR A 347 -21.13 -45.31 -17.12
CA THR A 347 -20.81 -44.43 -18.26
C THR A 347 -21.96 -43.47 -18.54
N LEU A 348 -21.71 -42.17 -18.43
CA LEU A 348 -22.70 -41.14 -18.79
C LEU A 348 -22.76 -41.01 -20.31
N THR A 349 -23.97 -40.99 -20.86
CA THR A 349 -24.21 -40.78 -22.31
C THR A 349 -25.16 -39.62 -22.51
N GLN A 350 -25.09 -38.97 -23.68
CA GLN A 350 -25.91 -37.78 -23.99
C GLN A 350 -27.42 -37.99 -23.79
N HIS A 351 -27.91 -39.22 -24.01
CA HIS A 351 -29.33 -39.55 -23.85
C HIS A 351 -29.84 -39.38 -22.41
N MET A 352 -28.96 -39.53 -21.42
CA MET A 352 -29.27 -39.40 -19.99
C MET A 352 -29.40 -37.93 -19.55
N MET A 353 -28.91 -36.98 -20.37
CA MET A 353 -28.82 -35.55 -20.05
C MET A 353 -29.23 -34.72 -21.28
N ARG A 354 -30.53 -34.71 -21.60
CA ARG A 354 -31.06 -34.15 -22.87
C ARG A 354 -32.27 -33.21 -22.72
N LYS A 355 -32.71 -32.96 -21.49
CA LYS A 355 -33.84 -32.07 -21.17
C LYS A 355 -33.32 -30.71 -20.64
N PRO A 356 -33.79 -29.57 -21.18
CA PRO A 356 -33.55 -28.24 -20.59
C PRO A 356 -34.43 -28.01 -19.36
N ASN A 357 -34.22 -26.91 -18.63
CA ASN A 357 -35.01 -26.53 -17.45
C ASN A 357 -35.10 -27.65 -16.39
N THR A 358 -34.00 -28.39 -16.21
CA THR A 358 -33.98 -29.66 -15.46
C THR A 358 -32.86 -29.68 -14.41
N ILE A 359 -33.17 -30.16 -13.21
CA ILE A 359 -32.21 -30.50 -12.16
C ILE A 359 -31.77 -31.96 -12.35
N TYR A 360 -30.49 -32.17 -12.62
CA TYR A 360 -29.87 -33.50 -12.72
C TYR A 360 -29.17 -33.85 -11.41
N ILE A 361 -29.69 -34.88 -10.72
CA ILE A 361 -29.14 -35.33 -9.44
C ILE A 361 -28.12 -36.45 -9.70
N ILE A 362 -26.88 -36.22 -9.28
CA ILE A 362 -25.70 -37.03 -9.61
C ILE A 362 -25.17 -37.71 -8.34
N GLN A 363 -25.63 -38.95 -8.12
CA GLN A 363 -25.31 -39.75 -6.92
C GLN A 363 -24.19 -40.79 -7.12
N TYR A 364 -23.67 -40.92 -8.34
CA TYR A 364 -22.69 -41.94 -8.72
C TYR A 364 -21.55 -41.36 -9.54
N ASP A 365 -20.38 -42.00 -9.49
CA ASP A 365 -19.26 -41.68 -10.35
C ASP A 365 -19.52 -42.12 -11.79
N TYR A 366 -19.44 -41.20 -12.74
CA TYR A 366 -19.61 -41.47 -14.17
C TYR A 366 -18.33 -41.20 -14.96
N CYS A 367 -17.95 -42.17 -15.78
CA CYS A 367 -17.00 -41.96 -16.86
C CYS A 367 -17.73 -41.36 -18.07
N LEU A 368 -17.15 -40.35 -18.72
CA LEU A 368 -17.63 -39.84 -20.01
C LEU A 368 -16.96 -40.57 -21.19
N ALA A 369 -16.04 -41.50 -20.94
CA ALA A 369 -15.33 -42.31 -21.94
C ALA A 369 -14.67 -41.49 -23.07
N GLY A 370 -14.19 -40.29 -22.76
CA GLY A 370 -13.62 -39.34 -23.73
C GLY A 370 -14.65 -38.55 -24.56
N GLN A 371 -15.95 -38.80 -24.37
CA GLN A 371 -17.02 -38.11 -25.09
C GLN A 371 -17.20 -36.67 -24.59
N THR A 372 -17.89 -35.86 -25.39
CA THR A 372 -18.48 -34.59 -24.95
C THR A 372 -19.94 -34.84 -24.56
N ILE A 373 -20.31 -34.44 -23.34
CA ILE A 373 -21.71 -34.40 -22.89
C ILE A 373 -22.14 -32.94 -22.81
N GLU A 374 -23.24 -32.61 -23.45
CA GLU A 374 -23.83 -31.27 -23.43
C GLU A 374 -24.95 -31.22 -22.40
N VAL A 375 -24.81 -30.34 -21.41
CA VAL A 375 -25.86 -30.01 -20.44
C VAL A 375 -26.81 -29.03 -21.12
N PRO A 376 -28.09 -29.36 -21.31
CA PRO A 376 -29.04 -28.46 -21.97
C PRO A 376 -29.26 -27.15 -21.21
N ASP A 377 -29.89 -26.18 -21.88
CA ASP A 377 -30.09 -24.83 -21.36
C ASP A 377 -30.88 -24.77 -20.05
N ASN A 378 -30.53 -23.80 -19.19
CA ASN A 378 -31.18 -23.53 -17.90
C ASN A 378 -31.30 -24.76 -16.98
N CYS A 379 -30.21 -25.51 -16.82
CA CYS A 379 -30.17 -26.72 -15.96
C CYS A 379 -29.40 -26.51 -14.66
N VAL A 380 -29.65 -27.38 -13.68
CA VAL A 380 -28.84 -27.50 -12.47
C VAL A 380 -28.19 -28.88 -12.47
N LEU A 381 -26.89 -28.96 -12.18
CA LEU A 381 -26.24 -30.23 -11.82
C LEU A 381 -26.03 -30.26 -10.31
N ASP A 382 -26.71 -31.20 -9.64
CA ASP A 382 -26.68 -31.37 -8.20
C ASP A 382 -25.87 -32.64 -7.84
N PHE A 383 -24.65 -32.42 -7.33
CA PHE A 383 -23.68 -33.47 -7.03
C PHE A 383 -23.85 -34.01 -5.60
N GLN A 384 -24.85 -34.89 -5.43
CA GLN A 384 -25.12 -35.61 -4.19
C GLN A 384 -24.21 -36.84 -4.01
N GLY A 385 -22.89 -36.62 -4.05
CA GLY A 385 -21.85 -37.63 -3.80
C GLY A 385 -21.29 -38.35 -5.03
N GLY A 386 -21.81 -38.11 -6.23
CA GLY A 386 -21.21 -38.57 -7.48
C GLY A 386 -20.10 -37.64 -8.01
N SER A 387 -19.38 -38.10 -9.03
CA SER A 387 -18.38 -37.32 -9.77
C SER A 387 -18.43 -37.60 -11.28
N LEU A 388 -17.86 -36.70 -12.09
CA LEU A 388 -17.64 -36.92 -13.52
C LEU A 388 -16.14 -37.09 -13.81
N ARG A 389 -15.79 -38.06 -14.66
CA ARG A 389 -14.40 -38.29 -15.08
C ARG A 389 -14.20 -38.61 -16.56
N ASN A 390 -13.01 -38.27 -17.07
CA ASN A 390 -12.51 -38.67 -18.39
C ASN A 390 -13.45 -38.29 -19.57
N GLY A 391 -13.48 -37.00 -19.90
CA GLY A 391 -14.24 -36.46 -21.04
C GLY A 391 -14.38 -34.94 -21.01
N THR A 392 -15.31 -34.42 -21.82
CA THR A 392 -15.66 -32.99 -21.84
C THR A 392 -17.11 -32.80 -21.41
N ILE A 393 -17.40 -31.81 -20.59
CA ILE A 393 -18.77 -31.36 -20.33
C ILE A 393 -18.94 -29.93 -20.86
N ARG A 394 -20.03 -29.68 -21.58
CA ARG A 394 -20.39 -28.34 -22.08
C ARG A 394 -21.65 -27.87 -21.38
N PHE A 395 -21.58 -26.71 -20.75
CA PHE A 395 -22.68 -26.05 -20.07
C PHE A 395 -23.37 -25.03 -20.97
N TYR A 396 -24.69 -24.97 -20.89
CA TYR A 396 -25.49 -23.87 -21.43
C TYR A 396 -26.31 -23.30 -20.28
N ASN A 397 -25.98 -22.08 -19.85
CA ASN A 397 -26.60 -21.38 -18.71
C ASN A 397 -26.88 -22.33 -17.51
N THR A 398 -25.86 -23.05 -17.06
CA THR A 398 -26.03 -24.11 -16.04
C THR A 398 -25.58 -23.64 -14.65
N ILE A 399 -26.28 -24.06 -13.60
CA ILE A 399 -25.83 -23.92 -12.20
C ILE A 399 -25.22 -25.26 -11.73
N LEU A 400 -24.05 -25.20 -11.09
CA LEU A 400 -23.47 -26.34 -10.36
C LEU A 400 -23.76 -26.19 -8.86
N ILE A 401 -24.31 -27.24 -8.26
CA ILE A 401 -24.37 -27.44 -6.81
C ILE A 401 -23.44 -28.61 -6.52
N ALA A 402 -22.30 -28.33 -5.88
CA ALA A 402 -21.24 -29.30 -5.68
C ALA A 402 -20.46 -29.02 -4.38
N ASN A 403 -20.06 -30.11 -3.73
CA ASN A 403 -19.06 -30.10 -2.66
C ASN A 403 -17.65 -30.04 -3.32
N THR A 404 -16.74 -30.94 -2.93
CA THR A 404 -15.35 -30.99 -3.44
C THR A 404 -15.10 -32.15 -4.42
N GLU A 405 -14.15 -31.97 -5.33
CA GLU A 405 -13.60 -33.00 -6.25
C GLU A 405 -14.60 -33.70 -7.20
N VAL A 406 -15.71 -33.04 -7.54
CA VAL A 406 -16.73 -33.58 -8.48
C VAL A 406 -16.22 -33.75 -9.92
N PHE A 407 -15.10 -33.13 -10.30
CA PHE A 407 -14.47 -33.26 -11.62
C PHE A 407 -13.08 -33.90 -11.53
N ASN A 408 -12.87 -35.01 -12.25
CA ASN A 408 -11.59 -35.72 -12.31
C ASN A 408 -11.16 -35.99 -13.75
N ASN A 409 -10.14 -35.29 -14.25
CA ASN A 409 -9.75 -35.31 -15.67
C ASN A 409 -10.96 -35.01 -16.60
N ILE A 410 -11.59 -33.86 -16.37
CA ILE A 410 -12.71 -33.32 -17.14
C ILE A 410 -12.31 -31.97 -17.72
N THR A 411 -12.63 -31.77 -19.00
CA THR A 411 -12.58 -30.45 -19.64
C THR A 411 -13.95 -29.78 -19.52
N LEU A 412 -14.01 -28.60 -18.89
CA LEU A 412 -15.22 -27.76 -18.89
C LEU A 412 -15.26 -26.89 -20.15
N LYS A 413 -16.46 -26.62 -20.68
CA LYS A 413 -16.74 -25.71 -21.79
C LYS A 413 -18.11 -25.06 -21.61
N GLY A 414 -18.38 -24.01 -22.38
CA GLY A 414 -19.69 -23.32 -22.34
C GLY A 414 -19.73 -22.29 -21.22
N ASN A 415 -20.86 -22.12 -20.54
CA ASN A 415 -21.01 -21.08 -19.51
C ASN A 415 -21.80 -21.55 -18.29
N LEU A 416 -21.32 -21.16 -17.10
CA LEU A 416 -22.02 -21.34 -15.83
C LEU A 416 -22.72 -20.05 -15.39
N LEU A 417 -23.77 -20.21 -14.60
CA LEU A 417 -24.47 -19.14 -13.88
C LEU A 417 -24.00 -19.02 -12.42
N ASN A 418 -23.06 -19.85 -11.97
CA ASN A 418 -22.42 -19.71 -10.68
C ASN A 418 -21.67 -18.37 -10.60
N ASP A 419 -21.98 -17.55 -9.60
CA ASP A 419 -21.25 -16.31 -9.31
C ASP A 419 -19.78 -16.58 -8.98
N THR A 420 -19.54 -17.58 -8.11
CA THR A 420 -18.22 -18.07 -7.73
C THR A 420 -17.98 -19.47 -8.30
N CYS A 421 -16.91 -19.61 -9.06
CA CYS A 421 -16.34 -20.88 -9.49
C CYS A 421 -15.07 -21.18 -8.68
N THR A 422 -14.74 -22.46 -8.42
CA THR A 422 -13.65 -22.79 -7.48
C THR A 422 -12.81 -23.98 -7.92
N THR A 423 -11.50 -23.96 -7.60
CA THR A 423 -10.62 -25.13 -7.76
C THR A 423 -11.03 -26.30 -6.86
N ALA A 424 -11.85 -26.05 -5.83
CA ALA A 424 -12.40 -27.10 -4.96
C ALA A 424 -13.20 -28.16 -5.73
N TRP A 425 -13.86 -27.80 -6.84
CA TRP A 425 -14.63 -28.73 -7.66
C TRP A 425 -13.77 -29.78 -8.38
N PHE A 426 -12.47 -29.56 -8.49
CA PHE A 426 -11.57 -30.43 -9.27
C PHE A 426 -10.65 -31.24 -8.37
N LYS A 427 -10.46 -32.51 -8.75
CA LYS A 427 -9.35 -33.34 -8.28
C LYS A 427 -8.07 -32.92 -9.02
N LEU A 428 -7.32 -32.00 -8.41
CA LEU A 428 -6.09 -31.40 -8.97
C LEU A 428 -4.85 -31.87 -8.22
N ASP A 429 -3.70 -31.78 -8.89
CA ASP A 429 -2.42 -31.68 -8.17
C ASP A 429 -2.35 -30.31 -7.46
N ARG A 430 -2.01 -30.35 -6.17
CA ARG A 430 -1.84 -29.19 -5.28
C ARG A 430 -0.44 -29.13 -4.64
N THR A 431 0.53 -29.90 -5.15
CA THR A 431 1.95 -29.80 -4.76
C THR A 431 2.79 -28.96 -5.73
N GLY A 432 2.20 -28.52 -6.84
CA GLY A 432 2.89 -27.79 -7.90
C GLY A 432 3.91 -28.64 -8.66
N SER A 433 3.70 -29.96 -8.73
CA SER A 433 4.60 -30.90 -9.40
C SER A 433 4.16 -31.26 -10.82
N THR A 434 2.88 -31.07 -11.13
CA THR A 434 2.25 -31.39 -12.41
C THR A 434 1.66 -30.13 -13.05
N ASP A 435 1.91 -29.92 -14.35
CA ASP A 435 1.24 -28.84 -15.10
C ASP A 435 -0.26 -29.15 -15.25
N ILE A 436 -1.09 -28.34 -14.59
CA ILE A 436 -2.56 -28.44 -14.61
C ILE A 436 -3.22 -27.34 -15.45
N SER A 437 -2.46 -26.70 -16.37
CA SER A 437 -2.95 -25.59 -17.18
C SER A 437 -4.26 -25.89 -17.94
N SER A 438 -4.47 -27.13 -18.39
CA SER A 438 -5.69 -27.48 -19.12
C SER A 438 -6.95 -27.40 -18.26
N GLN A 439 -6.85 -27.78 -16.98
CA GLN A 439 -7.93 -27.79 -16.02
C GLN A 439 -8.26 -26.36 -15.56
N ILE A 440 -7.23 -25.56 -15.26
CA ILE A 440 -7.41 -24.15 -14.87
C ILE A 440 -7.97 -23.33 -16.03
N ARG A 441 -7.48 -23.49 -17.27
CA ARG A 441 -8.09 -22.84 -18.45
C ARG A 441 -9.55 -23.28 -18.65
N GLY A 442 -9.88 -24.55 -18.38
CA GLY A 442 -11.25 -25.04 -18.37
C GLY A 442 -12.14 -24.29 -17.37
N LEU A 443 -11.69 -24.14 -16.12
CA LEU A 443 -12.38 -23.37 -15.07
C LEU A 443 -12.61 -21.91 -15.48
N PHE A 444 -11.58 -21.22 -15.97
CA PHE A 444 -11.71 -19.83 -16.42
C PHE A 444 -12.56 -19.67 -17.69
N SER A 445 -12.65 -20.70 -18.55
CA SER A 445 -13.48 -20.65 -19.77
C SER A 445 -14.99 -20.69 -19.50
N VAL A 446 -15.42 -21.06 -18.29
CA VAL A 446 -16.83 -21.18 -17.91
C VAL A 446 -17.27 -20.23 -16.79
N ALA A 447 -16.31 -19.55 -16.14
CA ALA A 447 -16.54 -18.56 -15.10
C ALA A 447 -16.96 -17.20 -15.69
N SER A 448 -17.67 -16.40 -14.87
CA SER A 448 -18.30 -15.15 -15.30
C SER A 448 -18.09 -13.96 -14.36
N ASN A 449 -17.75 -14.20 -13.08
CA ASN A 449 -17.44 -13.14 -12.10
C ASN A 449 -16.26 -13.51 -11.18
N ARG A 450 -16.40 -14.55 -10.36
CA ARG A 450 -15.44 -14.83 -9.28
C ARG A 450 -14.80 -16.22 -9.41
N VAL A 451 -13.48 -16.29 -9.15
CA VAL A 451 -12.72 -17.54 -9.12
C VAL A 451 -11.96 -17.68 -7.80
N GLU A 452 -12.22 -18.75 -7.07
CA GLU A 452 -11.52 -19.09 -5.84
C GLU A 452 -10.51 -20.22 -6.04
N PHE A 453 -9.30 -20.03 -5.51
CA PHE A 453 -8.31 -21.08 -5.33
C PHE A 453 -8.34 -21.54 -3.87
N THR A 454 -8.61 -22.83 -3.62
CA THR A 454 -8.38 -23.42 -2.29
C THR A 454 -6.89 -23.53 -1.99
N GLU A 455 -6.53 -23.61 -0.71
CA GLU A 455 -5.16 -23.85 -0.24
C GLU A 455 -4.42 -24.94 -1.05
N GLY A 456 -3.15 -24.64 -1.41
CA GLY A 456 -2.31 -25.51 -2.22
C GLY A 456 -1.29 -24.77 -3.09
N THR A 457 -0.39 -25.54 -3.70
CA THR A 457 0.56 -25.06 -4.73
C THR A 457 0.12 -25.57 -6.11
N TYR A 458 -0.03 -24.69 -7.08
CA TYR A 458 -0.55 -25.01 -8.41
C TYR A 458 0.46 -24.62 -9.50
N LEU A 459 0.85 -25.57 -10.35
CA LEU A 459 1.71 -25.31 -11.51
C LEU A 459 0.85 -25.14 -12.76
N PHE A 460 0.71 -23.90 -13.26
CA PHE A 460 -0.04 -23.61 -14.48
C PHE A 460 0.35 -22.28 -15.14
N SER A 461 -0.04 -22.09 -16.39
CA SER A 461 0.16 -20.85 -17.15
C SER A 461 -0.82 -20.70 -18.33
N GLU A 462 -0.75 -19.53 -18.98
CA GLU A 462 -1.49 -19.10 -20.17
C GLU A 462 -3.02 -19.18 -19.98
N VAL A 463 -3.52 -18.52 -18.94
CA VAL A 463 -4.94 -18.37 -18.64
C VAL A 463 -5.44 -17.03 -19.16
N ASP A 464 -6.36 -17.07 -20.13
CA ASP A 464 -7.01 -15.88 -20.66
C ASP A 464 -8.29 -15.56 -19.85
N VAL A 465 -8.32 -14.39 -19.23
CA VAL A 465 -9.38 -13.89 -18.36
C VAL A 465 -10.31 -12.99 -19.18
N ASN A 466 -11.34 -13.61 -19.76
CA ASN A 466 -12.24 -13.00 -20.73
C ASN A 466 -13.54 -12.44 -20.11
N PHE A 467 -13.54 -12.22 -18.80
CA PHE A 467 -14.66 -11.66 -18.02
C PHE A 467 -14.13 -10.72 -16.92
N PRO A 468 -14.97 -9.81 -16.37
CA PRO A 468 -14.60 -9.00 -15.22
C PRO A 468 -14.37 -9.89 -14.00
N ALA A 469 -13.10 -10.07 -13.62
CA ALA A 469 -12.71 -11.16 -12.73
C ALA A 469 -12.29 -10.69 -11.33
N ALA A 470 -12.84 -11.35 -10.32
CA ALA A 470 -12.31 -11.36 -8.95
C ALA A 470 -11.70 -12.73 -8.67
N ILE A 471 -10.37 -12.79 -8.54
CA ILE A 471 -9.61 -14.00 -8.25
C ILE A 471 -9.10 -13.93 -6.82
N LYS A 472 -9.39 -14.94 -5.99
CA LYS A 472 -9.00 -14.96 -4.58
C LYS A 472 -8.41 -16.30 -4.14
N GLY A 473 -7.34 -16.27 -3.34
CA GLY A 473 -6.86 -17.44 -2.61
C GLY A 473 -7.57 -17.62 -1.27
N LEU A 474 -7.95 -18.85 -0.95
CA LEU A 474 -8.52 -19.26 0.33
C LEU A 474 -7.46 -20.02 1.14
N GLY A 475 -6.86 -19.36 2.12
CA GLY A 475 -5.69 -19.88 2.84
C GLY A 475 -4.39 -19.62 2.07
N SER A 476 -3.39 -20.49 2.26
CA SER A 476 -2.08 -20.37 1.59
C SER A 476 -2.15 -20.89 0.16
N VAL A 477 -2.21 -19.98 -0.83
CA VAL A 477 -2.24 -20.32 -2.25
C VAL A 477 -0.97 -19.87 -2.95
N THR A 478 -0.24 -20.83 -3.53
CA THR A 478 0.94 -20.56 -4.36
C THR A 478 0.67 -20.96 -5.80
N ILE A 479 0.90 -20.06 -6.74
CA ILE A 479 0.98 -20.34 -8.18
C ILE A 479 2.46 -20.40 -8.57
N LYS A 480 2.83 -21.51 -9.21
CA LYS A 480 4.12 -21.68 -9.90
C LYS A 480 3.90 -21.47 -11.40
N PRO A 481 4.53 -20.46 -12.03
CA PRO A 481 4.50 -20.31 -13.47
C PRO A 481 5.24 -21.46 -14.17
N VAL A 482 4.77 -21.86 -15.35
CA VAL A 482 5.39 -22.93 -16.15
C VAL A 482 6.61 -22.37 -16.88
N VAL A 483 7.74 -23.08 -16.81
CA VAL A 483 8.98 -22.71 -17.52
C VAL A 483 8.77 -22.84 -19.03
N LYS A 484 9.07 -21.77 -19.77
CA LYS A 484 8.86 -21.66 -21.23
C LYS A 484 9.89 -22.45 -22.03
N TYR A 485 11.14 -22.51 -21.54
CA TYR A 485 12.25 -23.21 -22.19
C TYR A 485 12.96 -24.19 -21.21
N PRO A 486 12.30 -25.31 -20.82
CA PRO A 486 12.85 -26.25 -19.84
C PRO A 486 14.26 -26.72 -20.18
N ASN A 487 15.16 -26.73 -19.19
CA ASN A 487 16.58 -27.09 -19.32
C ASN A 487 17.44 -26.15 -20.20
N VAL A 488 16.90 -25.03 -20.68
CA VAL A 488 17.63 -24.08 -21.56
C VAL A 488 17.74 -22.69 -20.96
N ALA A 489 16.65 -22.15 -20.41
CA ALA A 489 16.61 -20.85 -19.76
C ALA A 489 15.45 -20.76 -18.76
N SER A 490 15.61 -19.96 -17.71
CA SER A 490 14.63 -19.79 -16.63
C SER A 490 13.33 -19.09 -17.04
N ALA A 491 13.26 -18.55 -18.27
CA ALA A 491 12.15 -17.71 -18.73
C ALA A 491 10.78 -18.37 -18.49
N LEU A 492 9.91 -17.63 -17.80
CA LEU A 492 8.59 -18.09 -17.37
C LEU A 492 7.53 -17.75 -18.44
N LYS A 493 6.54 -18.63 -18.57
CA LYS A 493 5.29 -18.32 -19.27
C LYS A 493 4.44 -17.37 -18.44
N ARG A 494 3.62 -16.57 -19.13
CA ARG A 494 2.59 -15.74 -18.50
C ARG A 494 1.56 -16.60 -17.79
N VAL A 495 1.13 -16.21 -16.59
CA VAL A 495 0.04 -16.87 -15.88
C VAL A 495 -1.31 -16.34 -16.36
N PHE A 496 -1.52 -15.02 -16.27
CA PHE A 496 -2.80 -14.39 -16.61
C PHE A 496 -2.67 -13.36 -17.74
N THR A 497 -3.53 -13.47 -18.75
CA THR A 497 -3.80 -12.42 -19.74
C THR A 497 -5.20 -11.87 -19.48
N VAL A 498 -5.33 -10.56 -19.26
CA VAL A 498 -6.62 -9.88 -19.06
C VAL A 498 -6.74 -8.78 -20.10
N THR A 499 -7.82 -8.77 -20.88
CA THR A 499 -7.94 -7.83 -22.01
C THR A 499 -9.36 -7.29 -22.15
N ASN A 500 -9.50 -5.96 -22.28
CA ASN A 500 -10.77 -5.24 -22.45
C ASN A 500 -11.83 -5.48 -21.34
N GLN A 501 -11.41 -5.63 -20.09
CA GLN A 501 -12.32 -5.92 -18.96
C GLN A 501 -12.66 -4.68 -18.12
N SER A 502 -13.83 -4.67 -17.47
CA SER A 502 -14.21 -3.58 -16.56
C SER A 502 -13.43 -3.59 -15.24
N TYR A 503 -13.02 -4.76 -14.75
CA TYR A 503 -12.10 -4.88 -13.63
C TYR A 503 -11.28 -6.17 -13.68
N PHE A 504 -10.16 -6.15 -12.98
CA PHE A 504 -9.38 -7.33 -12.59
C PHE A 504 -8.94 -7.16 -11.13
N LYS A 505 -9.42 -8.03 -10.25
CA LYS A 505 -9.09 -8.02 -8.83
C LYS A 505 -8.42 -9.34 -8.48
N LEU A 506 -7.25 -9.28 -7.88
CA LEU A 506 -6.42 -10.44 -7.54
C LEU A 506 -6.00 -10.31 -6.07
N ASP A 507 -6.41 -11.25 -5.23
CA ASP A 507 -6.30 -11.16 -3.78
C ASP A 507 -5.74 -12.44 -3.13
N ASN A 508 -4.80 -12.29 -2.19
CA ASN A 508 -4.27 -13.38 -1.34
C ASN A 508 -3.69 -14.57 -2.15
N ILE A 509 -2.79 -14.30 -3.10
CA ILE A 509 -2.12 -15.33 -3.91
C ILE A 509 -0.62 -15.03 -4.06
N SER A 510 0.20 -16.05 -3.84
CA SER A 510 1.66 -16.01 -4.00
C SER A 510 2.08 -16.54 -5.38
N PHE A 511 2.82 -15.76 -6.15
CA PHE A 511 3.44 -16.14 -7.42
C PHE A 511 4.92 -16.42 -7.19
N ILE A 512 5.28 -17.69 -7.09
CA ILE A 512 6.63 -18.12 -6.69
C ILE A 512 7.29 -18.87 -7.85
N GLY A 513 8.48 -18.40 -8.25
CA GLY A 513 9.27 -18.99 -9.32
C GLY A 513 10.14 -20.17 -8.87
N ASP A 514 11.24 -20.39 -9.62
CA ASP A 514 12.31 -21.31 -9.25
C ASP A 514 13.66 -20.61 -9.47
N THR A 515 14.47 -20.57 -8.40
CA THR A 515 15.77 -19.87 -8.34
C THR A 515 16.94 -20.69 -8.87
N GLN A 516 16.75 -21.97 -9.23
CA GLN A 516 17.87 -22.85 -9.57
C GLN A 516 18.38 -22.74 -11.03
N PHE A 517 17.78 -21.88 -11.87
CA PHE A 517 18.01 -21.89 -13.32
C PHE A 517 18.83 -20.71 -13.86
N ILE A 518 19.55 -20.97 -14.94
CA ILE A 518 20.58 -20.07 -15.51
C ILE A 518 19.94 -18.88 -16.25
N TYR A 519 20.23 -17.66 -15.76
CA TYR A 519 19.93 -16.41 -16.46
C TYR A 519 20.65 -16.33 -17.82
N ASN A 520 19.90 -16.07 -18.90
CA ASN A 520 20.42 -15.96 -20.25
C ASN A 520 19.68 -14.89 -21.07
N ASN A 521 20.42 -13.85 -21.52
CA ASN A 521 19.89 -12.72 -22.29
C ASN A 521 19.26 -13.10 -23.66
N ALA A 522 19.46 -14.33 -24.16
CA ALA A 522 18.94 -14.75 -25.46
C ALA A 522 17.47 -15.21 -25.46
N TYR A 523 16.85 -15.41 -24.29
CA TYR A 523 15.50 -15.96 -24.16
C TYR A 523 14.59 -15.00 -23.38
N ILE A 524 13.42 -14.70 -23.96
CA ILE A 524 12.49 -13.68 -23.46
C ILE A 524 11.30 -14.33 -22.73
N GLY A 525 11.07 -13.91 -21.49
CA GLY A 525 9.88 -14.24 -20.69
C GLY A 525 8.68 -13.36 -21.05
N ASP A 526 7.46 -13.79 -20.69
CA ASP A 526 6.23 -13.16 -21.18
C ASP A 526 5.56 -12.17 -20.19
N GLY A 527 6.15 -11.96 -19.01
CA GLY A 527 5.51 -11.27 -17.88
C GLY A 527 4.47 -12.16 -17.19
N LEU A 528 4.42 -12.25 -15.85
CA LEU A 528 3.47 -13.17 -15.18
C LEU A 528 2.00 -12.76 -15.33
N ILE A 529 1.72 -11.46 -15.26
CA ILE A 529 0.38 -10.88 -15.39
C ILE A 529 0.41 -9.77 -16.43
N LEU A 530 -0.48 -9.84 -17.43
CA LEU A 530 -0.72 -8.77 -18.39
C LEU A 530 -2.16 -8.28 -18.29
N CYS A 531 -2.35 -6.99 -18.01
CA CYS A 531 -3.62 -6.29 -18.13
C CYS A 531 -3.54 -5.29 -19.30
N ASP A 532 -4.31 -5.52 -20.37
CA ASP A 532 -4.45 -4.61 -21.51
C ASP A 532 -5.87 -4.02 -21.54
N LYS A 533 -6.00 -2.68 -21.50
CA LYS A 533 -7.29 -1.97 -21.55
C LYS A 533 -8.28 -2.42 -20.48
N VAL A 534 -7.79 -2.60 -19.24
CA VAL A 534 -8.61 -2.92 -18.06
C VAL A 534 -8.89 -1.63 -17.27
N LYS A 535 -10.16 -1.37 -16.92
CA LYS A 535 -10.52 -0.08 -16.29
C LYS A 535 -10.07 0.02 -14.82
N ASP A 536 -10.37 -0.98 -13.99
CA ASP A 536 -10.01 -1.05 -12.56
C ASP A 536 -9.18 -2.32 -12.29
N VAL A 537 -7.85 -2.16 -12.17
CA VAL A 537 -6.94 -3.25 -11.80
C VAL A 537 -6.55 -3.11 -10.34
N ARG A 538 -6.68 -4.19 -9.56
CA ARG A 538 -6.25 -4.26 -8.15
C ARG A 538 -5.55 -5.58 -7.86
N ILE A 539 -4.35 -5.50 -7.30
CA ILE A 539 -3.54 -6.64 -6.87
C ILE A 539 -3.21 -6.41 -5.39
N THR A 540 -3.80 -7.23 -4.52
CA THR A 540 -3.79 -7.02 -3.06
C THR A 540 -3.37 -8.27 -2.30
N ASN A 541 -2.65 -8.11 -1.19
CA ASN A 541 -2.25 -9.22 -0.32
C ASN A 541 -1.48 -10.34 -1.09
N CYS A 542 -0.77 -9.99 -2.16
CA CYS A 542 -0.07 -10.93 -3.01
C CYS A 542 1.42 -11.00 -2.67
N VAL A 543 2.05 -12.12 -3.00
CA VAL A 543 3.51 -12.28 -2.89
C VAL A 543 4.07 -12.57 -4.26
N PHE A 544 5.15 -11.92 -4.68
CA PHE A 544 5.82 -12.18 -5.95
C PHE A 544 7.32 -12.37 -5.71
N GLY A 545 7.79 -13.61 -5.80
CA GLY A 545 9.20 -13.84 -5.50
C GLY A 545 9.83 -15.10 -6.05
N ASP A 546 11.15 -15.16 -5.87
CA ASP A 546 12.01 -16.25 -6.37
C ASP A 546 11.86 -16.47 -7.89
N THR A 547 11.52 -15.42 -8.65
CA THR A 547 11.35 -15.50 -10.11
C THR A 547 12.64 -15.12 -10.85
N VAL A 548 12.98 -15.89 -11.87
CA VAL A 548 14.10 -15.61 -12.77
C VAL A 548 13.54 -15.50 -14.18
N SER A 549 13.18 -14.29 -14.62
CA SER A 549 12.74 -14.08 -15.99
C SER A 549 13.89 -13.58 -16.86
N GLY A 550 14.02 -14.16 -18.05
CA GLY A 550 14.91 -13.63 -19.09
C GLY A 550 14.53 -12.19 -19.47
N TYR A 551 15.43 -11.53 -20.21
CA TYR A 551 15.31 -10.11 -20.56
C TYR A 551 13.89 -9.79 -21.06
N PRO A 552 13.21 -8.75 -20.53
CA PRO A 552 11.86 -8.41 -20.96
C PRO A 552 11.87 -8.11 -22.45
N ASN A 553 10.77 -8.39 -23.16
CA ASN A 553 10.69 -8.06 -24.58
C ASN A 553 10.86 -6.54 -24.75
N PRO A 554 11.97 -6.03 -25.32
CA PRO A 554 12.14 -4.61 -25.50
C PRO A 554 11.26 -4.22 -26.68
N GLY A 555 10.04 -3.78 -26.38
CA GLY A 555 9.14 -3.22 -27.38
C GLY A 555 9.83 -2.08 -28.14
N PRO A 556 9.39 -1.74 -29.36
CA PRO A 556 10.04 -0.73 -30.19
C PRO A 556 10.08 0.67 -29.53
N THR A 557 9.30 0.89 -28.47
CA THR A 557 9.30 2.10 -27.65
C THR A 557 9.16 1.76 -26.15
N PRO A 558 9.61 2.63 -25.22
CA PRO A 558 9.50 2.37 -23.77
C PRO A 558 8.08 2.14 -23.24
N THR A 559 7.05 2.67 -23.91
CA THR A 559 5.63 2.43 -23.56
C THR A 559 5.13 1.04 -23.96
N THR A 560 5.89 0.32 -24.79
CA THR A 560 5.53 -1.02 -25.30
C THR A 560 6.35 -2.15 -24.67
N THR A 561 7.20 -1.85 -23.69
CA THR A 561 7.92 -2.84 -22.88
C THR A 561 6.95 -3.65 -22.01
N ILE A 562 7.29 -4.90 -21.74
CA ILE A 562 6.52 -5.80 -20.86
C ILE A 562 7.32 -5.97 -19.55
N GLY A 563 6.71 -5.63 -18.41
CA GLY A 563 7.27 -5.85 -17.08
C GLY A 563 7.26 -7.33 -16.71
N GLN A 564 8.27 -7.77 -15.96
CA GLN A 564 8.50 -9.21 -15.74
C GLN A 564 7.48 -9.89 -14.81
N LEU A 565 6.97 -9.17 -13.81
CA LEU A 565 5.94 -9.67 -12.90
C LEU A 565 4.57 -9.21 -13.39
N ILE A 566 4.40 -7.89 -13.50
CA ILE A 566 3.11 -7.26 -13.76
C ILE A 566 3.29 -6.23 -14.88
N THR A 567 2.44 -6.33 -15.90
CA THR A 567 2.33 -5.34 -16.98
C THR A 567 0.92 -4.77 -17.01
N GLY A 568 0.80 -3.45 -16.92
CA GLY A 568 -0.44 -2.71 -17.18
C GLY A 568 -0.27 -1.84 -18.42
N GLN A 569 -1.11 -2.04 -19.43
CA GLN A 569 -1.14 -1.25 -20.67
C GLN A 569 -2.53 -0.66 -20.89
N ASP A 570 -2.59 0.65 -21.16
CA ASP A 570 -3.83 1.40 -21.47
C ASP A 570 -4.97 1.18 -20.45
N CYS A 571 -4.61 1.00 -19.18
CA CYS A 571 -5.55 0.90 -18.05
C CYS A 571 -5.98 2.29 -17.55
N ASN A 572 -7.02 2.39 -16.73
CA ASN A 572 -7.48 3.68 -16.14
C ASN A 572 -7.16 3.82 -14.64
N TYR A 573 -7.22 2.73 -13.89
CA TYR A 573 -6.81 2.66 -12.49
C TYR A 573 -6.01 1.37 -12.26
N PHE A 574 -4.87 1.49 -11.58
CA PHE A 574 -4.00 0.36 -11.27
C PHE A 574 -3.50 0.45 -9.83
N GLU A 575 -3.94 -0.47 -8.98
CA GLU A 575 -3.54 -0.58 -7.58
C GLU A 575 -2.71 -1.85 -7.35
N ILE A 576 -1.57 -1.68 -6.68
CA ILE A 576 -0.79 -2.75 -6.08
C ILE A 576 -0.59 -2.38 -4.61
N SER A 577 -1.25 -3.09 -3.70
CA SER A 577 -1.16 -2.78 -2.27
C SER A 577 -1.01 -4.01 -1.39
N HIS A 578 -0.51 -3.81 -0.16
CA HIS A 578 -0.37 -4.86 0.86
C HIS A 578 0.40 -6.11 0.39
N SER A 579 1.29 -5.95 -0.59
CA SER A 579 1.93 -7.07 -1.31
C SER A 579 3.43 -7.13 -1.07
N GLU A 580 4.01 -8.33 -1.16
CA GLU A 580 5.44 -8.59 -0.95
C GLU A 580 6.15 -8.91 -2.28
N PHE A 581 7.35 -8.37 -2.49
CA PHE A 581 8.14 -8.57 -3.71
C PHE A 581 9.61 -8.88 -3.37
N TYR A 582 10.12 -10.05 -3.78
CA TYR A 582 11.50 -10.43 -3.42
C TYR A 582 12.25 -11.40 -4.36
N ASN A 583 13.59 -11.35 -4.37
CA ASN A 583 14.47 -12.24 -5.16
C ASN A 583 14.11 -12.37 -6.66
N ASN A 584 13.68 -11.29 -7.32
CA ASN A 584 13.27 -11.33 -8.73
C ASN A 584 14.41 -10.86 -9.66
N GLU A 585 15.04 -11.77 -10.41
CA GLU A 585 16.17 -11.46 -11.32
C GLU A 585 15.67 -10.83 -12.63
N ALA A 586 15.87 -9.51 -12.81
CA ALA A 586 15.08 -8.75 -13.78
C ALA A 586 15.72 -7.50 -14.42
N PHE A 587 15.07 -7.00 -15.46
CA PHE A 587 15.00 -5.58 -15.81
C PHE A 587 13.53 -5.16 -15.63
N GLU A 588 13.23 -4.22 -14.72
CA GLU A 588 11.88 -3.73 -14.36
C GLU A 588 10.84 -4.82 -13.95
N TRP A 589 10.53 -4.89 -12.65
CA TRP A 589 9.56 -5.88 -12.13
C TRP A 589 8.12 -5.58 -12.55
N ILE A 590 7.68 -4.34 -12.33
CA ILE A 590 6.35 -3.84 -12.66
C ILE A 590 6.49 -2.73 -13.69
N ASN A 591 5.75 -2.83 -14.80
CA ASN A 591 5.74 -1.81 -15.85
C ASN A 591 4.28 -1.41 -16.16
N ILE A 592 3.91 -0.17 -15.82
CA ILE A 592 2.57 0.38 -15.99
C ILE A 592 2.65 1.58 -16.95
N THR A 593 2.10 1.42 -18.14
CA THR A 593 2.26 2.35 -19.26
C THR A 593 0.97 2.53 -20.06
N MET A 594 0.99 3.48 -20.99
CA MET A 594 -0.07 3.73 -21.96
C MET A 594 0.50 3.81 -23.39
N PRO A 595 0.43 2.71 -24.15
CA PRO A 595 0.72 2.75 -25.58
C PRO A 595 -0.19 3.68 -26.39
N THR A 596 -1.46 3.87 -25.98
CA THR A 596 -2.47 4.62 -26.75
C THR A 596 -3.23 5.70 -25.97
N LEU A 597 -3.32 5.62 -24.63
CA LEU A 597 -3.91 6.69 -23.81
C LEU A 597 -2.94 7.87 -23.56
N LYS A 598 -3.42 8.92 -22.89
CA LYS A 598 -2.60 10.05 -22.42
C LYS A 598 -2.37 9.96 -20.92
N ARG A 599 -1.32 10.62 -20.42
CA ARG A 599 -0.93 10.57 -18.99
C ARG A 599 -2.10 10.84 -18.06
N VAL A 600 -2.93 11.83 -18.39
CA VAL A 600 -4.16 12.22 -17.66
C VAL A 600 -5.21 11.12 -17.46
N ASP A 601 -5.18 10.03 -18.24
CA ASP A 601 -6.23 9.00 -18.30
C ASP A 601 -6.02 7.81 -17.33
N LEU A 602 -4.87 7.75 -16.64
CA LEU A 602 -4.45 6.63 -15.79
C LEU A 602 -4.00 7.11 -14.40
N ASN A 603 -4.54 6.53 -13.33
CA ASN A 603 -4.04 6.70 -11.95
C ASN A 603 -3.42 5.41 -11.42
N VAL A 604 -2.33 5.51 -10.66
CA VAL A 604 -1.58 4.36 -10.13
C VAL A 604 -1.36 4.51 -8.62
N VAL A 605 -1.62 3.43 -7.88
CA VAL A 605 -1.36 3.31 -6.44
C VAL A 605 -0.39 2.15 -6.20
N PHE A 606 0.70 2.41 -5.51
CA PHE A 606 1.69 1.44 -5.04
C PHE A 606 1.92 1.70 -3.54
N SER A 607 1.11 1.10 -2.66
CA SER A 607 1.13 1.43 -1.23
C SER A 607 1.17 0.22 -0.31
N ASP A 608 1.72 0.40 0.89
CA ASP A 608 1.70 -0.62 1.95
C ASP A 608 2.41 -1.94 1.56
N ASN A 609 3.30 -1.90 0.55
CA ASN A 609 4.03 -3.06 0.05
C ASN A 609 5.37 -3.26 0.78
N TYR A 610 5.84 -4.51 0.81
CA TYR A 610 7.17 -4.87 1.28
C TYR A 610 8.04 -5.36 0.12
N VAL A 611 9.16 -4.69 -0.13
CA VAL A 611 10.05 -4.92 -1.28
C VAL A 611 11.45 -5.19 -0.77
N HIS A 612 12.00 -6.38 -1.03
CA HIS A 612 13.35 -6.73 -0.60
C HIS A 612 14.10 -7.59 -1.61
N ASP A 613 15.39 -7.32 -1.84
CA ASP A 613 16.23 -8.12 -2.73
C ASP A 613 17.61 -8.30 -2.12
N TYR A 614 18.18 -9.49 -2.31
CA TYR A 614 19.50 -9.83 -1.79
C TYR A 614 20.56 -9.98 -2.90
N ASN A 615 20.19 -10.25 -4.16
CA ASN A 615 21.11 -10.89 -5.09
C ASN A 615 21.28 -10.25 -6.49
N ARG A 616 20.33 -9.48 -7.05
CA ARG A 616 20.54 -8.67 -8.28
C ARG A 616 19.43 -7.62 -8.44
N GLY A 617 19.71 -6.37 -8.03
CA GLY A 617 18.71 -5.31 -8.06
C GLY A 617 18.22 -4.96 -9.46
N ALA A 618 16.91 -4.76 -9.55
CA ALA A 618 16.22 -4.09 -10.65
C ALA A 618 15.27 -3.03 -10.05
N THR A 619 14.80 -2.09 -10.88
CA THR A 619 13.73 -1.14 -10.52
C THR A 619 12.43 -1.91 -10.25
N PRO A 620 11.85 -1.88 -9.03
CA PRO A 620 10.60 -2.59 -8.75
C PRO A 620 9.39 -2.01 -9.49
N LEU A 621 9.35 -0.69 -9.73
CA LEU A 621 8.24 -0.01 -10.38
C LEU A 621 8.69 0.99 -11.45
N LEU A 622 8.23 0.78 -12.68
CA LEU A 622 8.04 1.84 -13.67
C LEU A 622 6.55 2.13 -13.83
N ALA A 623 6.18 3.41 -13.71
CA ALA A 623 4.83 3.88 -13.96
C ALA A 623 4.86 5.22 -14.72
N VAL A 624 4.16 5.29 -15.85
CA VAL A 624 3.82 6.54 -16.53
C VAL A 624 2.32 6.76 -16.33
N CYS A 625 1.89 7.90 -15.77
CA CYS A 625 0.49 8.10 -15.35
C CYS A 625 0.16 9.57 -15.00
N ASN A 626 -1.08 9.82 -14.57
CA ASN A 626 -1.59 11.09 -14.05
C ASN A 626 -1.22 11.22 -12.57
N LYS A 627 -2.01 10.63 -11.67
CA LYS A 627 -1.68 10.54 -10.25
C LYS A 627 -0.89 9.27 -9.98
N LEU A 628 0.23 9.41 -9.27
CA LEU A 628 1.07 8.29 -8.81
C LEU A 628 1.22 8.38 -7.30
N GLU A 629 0.65 7.42 -6.58
CA GLU A 629 0.72 7.34 -5.12
C GLU A 629 1.68 6.22 -4.71
N ILE A 630 2.82 6.57 -4.11
CA ILE A 630 3.83 5.63 -3.61
C ILE A 630 3.95 5.84 -2.10
N ASN A 631 3.12 5.16 -1.32
CA ASN A 631 2.88 5.52 0.08
C ASN A 631 3.08 4.34 1.04
N ARG A 632 3.71 4.57 2.20
CA ARG A 632 3.84 3.59 3.30
C ARG A 632 4.50 2.24 2.92
N ASN A 633 5.30 2.20 1.86
CA ASN A 633 6.03 0.99 1.47
C ASN A 633 7.32 0.83 2.30
N LEU A 634 7.74 -0.41 2.52
CA LEU A 634 9.05 -0.76 3.08
C LEU A 634 9.95 -1.33 1.96
N PHE A 635 11.07 -0.67 1.69
CA PHE A 635 12.13 -1.15 0.80
C PHE A 635 13.36 -1.53 1.63
N GLU A 636 13.80 -2.79 1.55
CA GLU A 636 14.94 -3.30 2.32
C GLU A 636 15.97 -3.99 1.41
N ARG A 637 17.26 -3.68 1.61
CA ARG A 637 18.39 -4.31 0.89
C ARG A 637 18.40 -4.13 -0.64
N CYS A 638 17.55 -3.27 -1.21
CA CYS A 638 17.51 -3.05 -2.67
C CYS A 638 18.87 -2.54 -3.21
N TYR A 639 19.56 -3.36 -4.02
CA TYR A 639 20.92 -3.10 -4.51
C TYR A 639 20.99 -2.87 -6.03
N TYR A 640 20.61 -1.68 -6.49
CA TYR A 640 20.56 -1.33 -7.90
C TYR A 640 21.69 -0.37 -8.35
N THR A 641 21.81 -0.14 -9.65
CA THR A 641 22.74 0.83 -10.28
C THR A 641 22.04 2.07 -10.83
N GLY A 642 20.74 1.99 -11.12
CA GLY A 642 19.87 3.10 -11.53
C GLY A 642 18.97 3.56 -10.40
N SER A 643 17.73 3.93 -10.75
CA SER A 643 16.68 4.43 -9.85
C SER A 643 15.83 3.29 -9.26
N LEU A 644 15.44 3.41 -7.99
CA LEU A 644 14.49 2.46 -7.37
C LEU A 644 13.12 2.53 -8.06
N LEU A 645 12.65 3.74 -8.36
CA LEU A 645 11.31 3.99 -8.88
C LEU A 645 11.40 4.90 -10.10
N ASN A 646 10.92 4.41 -11.25
CA ASN A 646 10.75 5.17 -12.49
C ASN A 646 9.32 5.73 -12.51
N ALA A 647 9.12 6.81 -11.75
CA ALA A 647 7.86 7.30 -11.22
C ALA A 647 7.30 8.51 -12.00
N HIS A 648 7.01 8.31 -13.29
CA HIS A 648 6.61 9.36 -14.24
C HIS A 648 5.11 9.74 -14.14
N GLY A 649 4.64 10.05 -12.93
CA GLY A 649 3.34 10.67 -12.68
C GLY A 649 3.32 12.17 -13.01
N LEU A 650 2.18 12.72 -13.42
CA LEU A 650 1.98 14.18 -13.50
C LEU A 650 1.89 14.77 -12.08
N TYR A 651 1.26 14.03 -11.17
CA TYR A 651 1.14 14.34 -9.75
C TYR A 651 1.67 13.14 -8.96
N THR A 652 2.95 13.18 -8.58
CA THR A 652 3.62 12.09 -7.86
C THR A 652 3.68 12.39 -6.37
N GLU A 653 3.15 11.48 -5.56
CA GLU A 653 3.22 11.47 -4.10
C GLU A 653 4.10 10.32 -3.63
N PHE A 654 5.09 10.60 -2.79
CA PHE A 654 6.00 9.64 -2.18
C PHE A 654 6.02 9.87 -0.66
N LYS A 655 5.09 9.24 0.09
CA LYS A 655 4.84 9.60 1.49
C LYS A 655 4.94 8.43 2.49
N GLY A 656 5.63 8.65 3.60
CA GLY A 656 5.70 7.70 4.71
C GLY A 656 6.41 6.38 4.39
N ASN A 657 7.22 6.32 3.34
CA ASN A 657 7.97 5.12 2.96
C ASN A 657 9.21 4.96 3.84
N ILE A 658 9.62 3.71 4.05
CA ILE A 658 10.85 3.35 4.75
C ILE A 658 11.80 2.69 3.75
N ILE A 659 13.05 3.16 3.68
CA ILE A 659 14.11 2.57 2.87
C ILE A 659 15.30 2.29 3.78
N ARG A 660 15.82 1.06 3.81
CA ARG A 660 16.99 0.72 4.64
C ARG A 660 17.90 -0.32 4.00
N GLU A 661 19.15 -0.37 4.46
CA GLU A 661 20.21 -1.28 3.99
C GLU A 661 20.44 -1.26 2.46
N SER A 662 20.03 -0.20 1.76
CA SER A 662 19.90 -0.19 0.29
C SER A 662 21.02 0.60 -0.41
N ARG A 663 21.20 0.40 -1.73
CA ARG A 663 22.17 1.13 -2.57
C ARG A 663 21.63 1.32 -4.00
N MET A 664 21.66 2.55 -4.51
CA MET A 664 21.14 2.93 -5.84
C MET A 664 21.66 4.33 -6.22
N SER A 665 21.39 4.80 -7.44
CA SER A 665 21.75 6.18 -7.85
C SER A 665 20.67 7.20 -7.55
N SER A 666 19.39 6.80 -7.60
CA SER A 666 18.27 7.59 -7.08
C SER A 666 17.18 6.69 -6.50
N ILE A 667 16.32 7.25 -5.65
CA ILE A 667 15.14 6.58 -5.12
C ILE A 667 13.94 6.87 -6.03
N LEU A 668 13.54 8.15 -6.12
CA LEU A 668 12.38 8.58 -6.90
C LEU A 668 12.85 9.36 -8.16
N ASP A 669 12.93 8.70 -9.32
CA ASP A 669 13.13 9.39 -10.61
C ASP A 669 11.80 9.59 -11.31
N THR A 670 11.38 10.85 -11.41
CA THR A 670 10.12 11.25 -12.07
C THR A 670 10.34 11.74 -13.49
N SER A 671 11.59 11.85 -13.94
CA SER A 671 12.00 12.61 -15.12
C SER A 671 12.61 11.79 -16.26
N GLU A 672 13.23 10.65 -15.96
CA GLU A 672 14.03 9.84 -16.91
C GLU A 672 14.99 10.72 -17.73
N TRP A 673 15.97 11.32 -17.04
CA TRP A 673 16.93 12.28 -17.61
C TRP A 673 16.32 13.55 -18.23
N GLY A 674 15.05 13.85 -17.96
CA GLY A 674 14.32 15.01 -18.49
C GLY A 674 13.40 14.70 -19.69
N GLN A 675 13.14 13.42 -19.99
CA GLN A 675 12.14 13.02 -20.99
C GLN A 675 10.70 13.32 -20.56
N TYR A 676 10.42 13.25 -19.26
CA TYR A 676 9.11 13.50 -18.67
C TYR A 676 9.15 14.72 -17.74
N ARG A 677 8.05 15.48 -17.72
CA ARG A 677 7.81 16.56 -16.76
C ARG A 677 6.61 16.25 -15.88
N SER A 678 6.68 16.57 -14.60
CA SER A 678 5.55 16.50 -13.67
C SER A 678 4.97 17.89 -13.39
N GLU A 679 3.71 18.00 -13.00
CA GLU A 679 3.16 19.24 -12.45
C GLU A 679 3.44 19.39 -10.96
N SER A 680 3.43 18.28 -10.21
CA SER A 680 3.88 18.25 -8.82
C SER A 680 4.60 16.96 -8.45
N VAL A 681 5.69 17.08 -7.71
CA VAL A 681 6.35 15.94 -7.03
C VAL A 681 6.46 16.25 -5.55
N THR A 682 5.95 15.35 -4.71
CA THR A 682 5.86 15.52 -3.25
C THR A 682 6.51 14.33 -2.55
N ALA A 683 7.56 14.55 -1.75
CA ALA A 683 8.22 13.55 -0.92
C ALA A 683 8.12 13.95 0.56
N GLU A 684 7.26 13.30 1.35
CA GLU A 684 6.97 13.73 2.72
C GLU A 684 6.99 12.59 3.75
N ASN A 685 7.53 12.87 4.96
CA ASN A 685 7.55 11.96 6.11
C ASN A 685 8.23 10.60 5.86
N ASN A 686 9.17 10.49 4.90
CA ASN A 686 9.89 9.24 4.62
C ASN A 686 11.11 9.05 5.53
N ASP A 687 11.49 7.80 5.81
CA ASP A 687 12.70 7.43 6.55
C ASP A 687 13.63 6.61 5.64
N VAL A 688 14.84 7.12 5.37
CA VAL A 688 15.69 6.62 4.29
C VAL A 688 17.13 6.46 4.77
N GLU A 689 17.65 5.23 4.72
CA GLU A 689 19.07 4.90 4.71
C GLU A 689 19.41 4.19 3.40
N CYS A 690 20.03 4.93 2.48
CA CYS A 690 20.38 4.40 1.17
C CYS A 690 21.69 4.96 0.62
N LEU A 691 22.66 4.08 0.41
CA LEU A 691 24.01 4.43 -0.04
C LEU A 691 24.01 4.96 -1.48
N ASN A 692 24.72 6.07 -1.71
CA ASN A 692 24.89 6.78 -2.99
C ASN A 692 23.62 7.42 -3.62
N ALA A 693 22.44 7.27 -3.01
CA ALA A 693 21.19 7.66 -3.65
C ALA A 693 20.88 9.16 -3.57
N ALA A 694 20.33 9.70 -4.65
CA ALA A 694 19.47 10.89 -4.62
C ALA A 694 18.07 10.51 -4.07
N LEU A 695 17.49 11.30 -3.17
CA LEU A 695 16.10 11.07 -2.74
C LEU A 695 15.12 11.33 -3.90
N VAL A 696 15.19 12.52 -4.52
CA VAL A 696 14.33 12.89 -5.66
C VAL A 696 15.18 13.32 -6.87
N ALA A 697 14.97 12.68 -8.01
CA ALA A 697 15.41 13.14 -9.32
C ALA A 697 14.17 13.54 -10.15
N THR A 698 14.13 14.78 -10.63
CA THR A 698 12.88 15.35 -11.18
C THR A 698 13.08 16.49 -12.17
N LEU A 699 12.02 16.67 -12.97
CA LEU A 699 11.70 17.88 -13.73
C LEU A 699 10.22 18.15 -13.44
N ALA A 700 9.91 19.16 -12.64
CA ALA A 700 8.53 19.40 -12.20
C ALA A 700 8.23 20.88 -11.96
N THR A 701 6.99 21.30 -12.28
CA THR A 701 6.51 22.66 -12.02
C THR A 701 6.55 22.99 -10.52
N ASN A 702 6.08 22.08 -9.66
CA ASN A 702 6.13 22.22 -8.21
C ASN A 702 6.86 21.03 -7.55
N ILE A 703 7.76 21.29 -6.61
CA ILE A 703 8.52 20.26 -5.88
C ILE A 703 8.37 20.51 -4.39
N THR A 704 7.96 19.50 -3.63
CA THR A 704 7.80 19.55 -2.17
C THR A 704 8.56 18.40 -1.52
N ILE A 705 9.44 18.69 -0.57
CA ILE A 705 10.21 17.72 0.19
C ILE A 705 10.12 18.10 1.68
N ARG A 706 9.31 17.40 2.48
CA ARG A 706 9.10 17.78 3.89
C ARG A 706 9.25 16.65 4.91
N ASN A 707 9.75 17.00 6.09
CA ASN A 707 9.77 16.13 7.28
C ASN A 707 10.42 14.75 7.07
N ASN A 708 11.28 14.59 6.06
CA ASN A 708 11.95 13.32 5.78
C ASN A 708 13.18 13.18 6.68
N ARG A 709 13.47 11.95 7.13
CA ARG A 709 14.78 11.57 7.69
C ARG A 709 15.55 10.83 6.60
N CYS A 710 16.72 11.32 6.21
CA CYS A 710 17.37 10.89 4.98
C CYS A 710 18.89 10.84 5.10
N LYS A 711 19.40 9.64 5.35
CA LYS A 711 20.80 9.26 5.27
C LYS A 711 21.10 8.74 3.85
N CYS A 712 21.43 9.67 2.96
CA CYS A 712 21.58 9.44 1.51
C CYS A 712 22.79 10.21 0.94
N PHE A 713 22.87 10.40 -0.38
CA PHE A 713 23.93 11.20 -1.02
C PHE A 713 23.50 12.64 -1.35
N ASN A 714 22.24 12.83 -1.76
CA ASN A 714 21.61 14.13 -1.94
C ASN A 714 20.08 14.06 -1.80
N ALA A 715 19.44 15.21 -1.57
CA ALA A 715 17.99 15.33 -1.40
C ALA A 715 17.25 15.57 -2.73
N LEU A 716 17.82 16.40 -3.61
CA LEU A 716 17.13 16.85 -4.82
C LEU A 716 18.10 17.04 -5.99
N ILE A 717 17.73 16.46 -7.13
CA ILE A 717 18.27 16.72 -8.46
C ILE A 717 17.10 17.21 -9.34
N ALA A 718 16.95 18.54 -9.47
CA ALA A 718 15.94 19.17 -10.32
C ALA A 718 16.58 19.68 -11.62
N LEU A 719 16.35 19.01 -12.77
CA LEU A 719 17.09 19.23 -14.02
C LEU A 719 16.18 19.53 -15.21
N GLY A 720 16.48 20.59 -15.96
CA GLY A 720 15.85 20.89 -17.25
C GLY A 720 16.88 21.09 -18.37
N SER A 721 17.60 20.03 -18.76
CA SER A 721 18.69 20.07 -19.76
C SER A 721 18.20 20.31 -21.19
N SER A 722 18.94 21.11 -21.98
CA SER A 722 18.59 21.49 -23.36
C SER A 722 18.57 20.37 -24.39
N GLY A 723 19.08 19.17 -24.06
CA GLY A 723 19.28 18.08 -25.01
C GLY A 723 18.31 16.90 -24.88
N ASN A 724 17.53 16.83 -23.81
CA ASN A 724 16.80 15.61 -23.42
C ASN A 724 15.27 15.72 -23.50
N TYR A 725 14.74 16.87 -23.91
CA TYR A 725 13.31 17.05 -24.17
C TYR A 725 12.91 16.24 -25.42
N THR A 726 12.56 14.98 -25.22
CA THR A 726 11.84 14.19 -26.23
C THR A 726 10.42 14.72 -26.34
N ASP A 727 9.86 14.79 -27.55
CA ASP A 727 8.51 15.33 -27.85
C ASP A 727 7.31 14.56 -27.22
N LYS A 728 7.58 13.69 -26.22
CA LYS A 728 6.59 12.88 -25.49
C LYS A 728 5.60 13.72 -24.70
N ASP A 729 6.10 14.72 -23.97
CA ASP A 729 5.29 15.75 -23.29
C ASP A 729 5.72 17.11 -23.85
N THR A 730 4.79 17.84 -24.47
CA THR A 730 4.98 19.00 -25.36
C THR A 730 5.51 20.29 -24.70
N ASN A 731 6.51 20.19 -23.83
CA ASN A 731 7.13 21.32 -23.16
C ASN A 731 7.94 22.17 -24.13
N THR A 732 7.44 23.37 -24.40
CA THR A 732 8.18 24.35 -25.19
C THR A 732 9.43 24.83 -24.45
N VAL A 733 10.46 25.21 -25.21
CA VAL A 733 11.78 25.74 -24.75
C VAL A 733 11.66 26.99 -23.84
N ASN A 734 10.45 27.55 -23.70
CA ASN A 734 10.16 28.83 -23.06
C ASN A 734 9.49 28.75 -21.67
N SER A 735 9.40 27.56 -21.06
CA SER A 735 8.86 27.40 -19.68
C SER A 735 9.98 27.18 -18.66
N PRO A 736 9.83 27.62 -17.38
CA PRO A 736 10.82 27.35 -16.34
C PRO A 736 10.84 25.87 -15.99
N ALA A 737 12.01 25.31 -15.64
CA ALA A 737 12.10 23.88 -15.28
C ALA A 737 11.39 23.54 -13.97
N CYS A 738 11.25 24.54 -13.08
CA CYS A 738 10.46 24.53 -11.86
C CYS A 738 9.98 25.95 -11.56
N GLU A 739 8.80 26.09 -10.96
CA GLU A 739 8.26 27.38 -10.51
C GLU A 739 8.39 27.53 -9.00
N THR A 740 8.03 26.50 -8.24
CA THR A 740 8.10 26.50 -6.78
C THR A 740 8.80 25.23 -6.28
N ILE A 741 9.80 25.41 -5.42
CA ILE A 741 10.48 24.33 -4.70
C ILE A 741 10.37 24.61 -3.20
N ILE A 742 10.02 23.59 -2.43
CA ILE A 742 9.89 23.65 -0.98
C ILE A 742 10.64 22.48 -0.34
N ILE A 743 11.61 22.76 0.52
CA ILE A 743 12.41 21.79 1.27
C ILE A 743 12.34 22.19 2.75
N GLU A 744 11.47 21.57 3.54
CA GLU A 744 11.14 22.07 4.89
C GLU A 744 11.11 20.96 5.97
N GLY A 745 11.71 21.22 7.14
CA GLY A 745 11.60 20.33 8.31
C GLY A 745 12.32 18.98 8.21
N ASN A 746 13.19 18.78 7.22
CA ASN A 746 13.88 17.50 6.99
C ASN A 746 15.13 17.32 7.88
N ASP A 747 15.56 16.07 8.09
CA ASP A 747 16.83 15.69 8.73
C ASP A 747 17.70 14.91 7.73
N PHE A 748 18.63 15.61 7.05
CA PHE A 748 19.46 15.07 5.99
C PHE A 748 20.88 14.77 6.45
N ASP A 749 21.31 13.51 6.40
CA ASP A 749 22.72 13.11 6.54
C ASP A 749 23.29 12.70 5.18
N PHE A 750 24.00 13.63 4.53
CA PHE A 750 24.62 13.40 3.23
C PHE A 750 26.01 12.76 3.31
N SER A 751 26.42 12.20 4.46
CA SER A 751 27.67 11.43 4.58
C SER A 751 27.59 10.03 3.96
N HIS A 752 26.39 9.56 3.56
CA HIS A 752 26.17 8.16 3.22
C HIS A 752 26.44 7.83 1.75
N TYR A 753 27.72 7.83 1.38
CA TYR A 753 28.19 7.42 0.07
C TYR A 753 29.51 6.64 0.13
N ASN A 754 29.85 5.98 -0.98
CA ASN A 754 31.11 5.28 -1.17
C ASN A 754 31.56 5.38 -2.64
N ALA A 755 32.75 5.98 -2.85
CA ALA A 755 33.33 6.24 -4.17
C ALA A 755 33.77 4.98 -4.94
N LYS A 756 33.76 3.79 -4.30
CA LYS A 756 33.96 2.50 -4.99
C LYS A 756 32.84 2.18 -6.00
N TYR A 757 31.64 2.72 -5.76
CA TYR A 757 30.50 2.56 -6.65
C TYR A 757 30.32 3.83 -7.49
N ASN A 758 29.66 3.72 -8.65
CA ASN A 758 29.44 4.86 -9.54
C ASN A 758 28.76 6.00 -8.78
N LEU A 759 29.49 7.11 -8.62
CA LEU A 759 28.93 8.37 -8.17
C LEU A 759 28.24 9.07 -9.35
N PRO A 760 27.15 9.83 -9.11
CA PRO A 760 26.60 10.74 -10.11
C PRO A 760 27.66 11.67 -10.72
N SER A 761 27.41 12.19 -11.92
CA SER A 761 28.31 13.17 -12.56
C SER A 761 28.56 14.38 -11.63
N PRO A 762 29.68 15.12 -11.75
CA PRO A 762 29.95 16.28 -10.88
C PRO A 762 28.83 17.34 -10.83
N ALA A 763 27.97 17.41 -11.86
CA ALA A 763 26.76 18.25 -11.85
C ALA A 763 25.71 17.83 -10.80
N TYR A 764 25.70 16.55 -10.44
CA TYR A 764 24.67 15.87 -9.63
C TYR A 764 25.18 15.44 -8.24
N ARG A 765 26.36 15.91 -7.83
CA ARG A 765 26.96 15.64 -6.51
C ARG A 765 26.57 16.66 -5.45
N ALA A 766 25.74 17.64 -5.79
CA ALA A 766 25.26 18.62 -4.83
C ALA A 766 24.16 18.03 -3.93
N GLY A 767 24.16 18.38 -2.64
CA GLY A 767 23.12 17.95 -1.68
C GLY A 767 21.73 18.44 -2.08
N VAL A 768 21.65 19.64 -2.67
CA VAL A 768 20.50 20.12 -3.45
C VAL A 768 21.02 20.70 -4.76
N CYS A 769 20.50 20.22 -5.89
CA CYS A 769 20.84 20.65 -7.24
C CYS A 769 19.59 21.14 -7.99
N ILE A 770 19.60 22.40 -8.42
CA ILE A 770 18.51 23.04 -9.17
C ILE A 770 19.12 23.63 -10.45
N TYR A 771 18.77 23.08 -11.61
CA TYR A 771 19.37 23.39 -12.91
C TYR A 771 18.34 23.67 -14.04
N PRO A 772 17.53 24.75 -13.93
CA PRO A 772 16.74 25.31 -15.05
C PRO A 772 17.62 26.00 -16.11
N VAL A 773 17.44 25.66 -17.39
CA VAL A 773 18.34 26.14 -18.48
C VAL A 773 17.90 27.43 -19.20
N TYR A 774 16.61 27.80 -19.19
CA TYR A 774 16.11 28.92 -20.01
C TYR A 774 15.32 30.01 -19.27
N VAL A 775 14.42 29.65 -18.35
CA VAL A 775 13.52 30.60 -17.68
C VAL A 775 13.64 30.46 -16.16
N MET A 776 13.51 31.61 -15.49
CA MET A 776 13.61 31.74 -14.04
C MET A 776 12.42 31.08 -13.34
N GLY A 777 12.69 30.24 -12.33
CA GLY A 777 11.69 29.80 -11.38
C GLY A 777 11.32 30.91 -10.38
N THR A 778 10.18 30.77 -9.72
CA THR A 778 9.60 31.82 -8.88
C THR A 778 10.14 31.78 -7.46
N ASN A 779 9.96 30.65 -6.75
CA ASN A 779 10.22 30.53 -5.31
C ASN A 779 11.01 29.26 -4.97
N LEU A 780 12.04 29.40 -4.13
CA LEU A 780 12.73 28.30 -3.46
C LEU A 780 12.68 28.54 -1.94
N SER A 781 12.00 27.66 -1.21
CA SER A 781 12.01 27.61 0.26
C SER A 781 12.93 26.47 0.72
N ILE A 782 13.93 26.76 1.55
CA ILE A 782 14.76 25.78 2.27
C ILE A 782 14.74 26.18 3.75
N ARG A 783 13.78 25.65 4.53
CA ARG A 783 13.54 26.11 5.90
C ARG A 783 13.53 25.03 6.97
N SER A 784 14.04 25.35 8.15
CA SER A 784 13.92 24.51 9.35
C SER A 784 14.47 23.07 9.18
N ASN A 785 15.39 22.86 8.24
CA ASN A 785 16.01 21.56 8.03
C ASN A 785 17.27 21.40 8.88
N LYS A 786 17.64 20.16 9.17
CA LYS A 786 19.01 19.80 9.56
C LYS A 786 19.73 19.22 8.35
N PHE A 787 20.96 19.65 8.15
CA PHE A 787 21.85 19.12 7.13
C PHE A 787 23.17 18.71 7.78
N LYS A 788 23.60 17.48 7.53
CA LYS A 788 24.91 16.98 7.91
C LYS A 788 25.73 16.66 6.67
N PHE A 789 26.93 17.20 6.62
CA PHE A 789 27.83 17.16 5.48
C PHE A 789 29.20 16.61 5.85
N VAL A 790 29.79 15.84 4.94
CA VAL A 790 31.21 15.48 4.97
C VAL A 790 31.85 16.00 3.69
N GLN A 791 32.94 16.74 3.86
CA GLN A 791 33.82 17.13 2.75
C GLN A 791 34.88 16.06 2.52
N ASP A 792 35.09 15.76 1.25
CA ASP A 792 36.05 14.80 0.76
C ASP A 792 36.68 15.40 -0.49
N ASP A 793 37.94 15.80 -0.42
CA ASP A 793 38.61 16.49 -1.53
C ASP A 793 38.82 15.59 -2.77
N ALA A 794 38.58 14.27 -2.67
CA ALA A 794 38.52 13.39 -3.83
C ALA A 794 37.19 13.48 -4.61
N VAL A 795 36.16 14.08 -4.01
CA VAL A 795 34.82 14.24 -4.61
C VAL A 795 34.51 15.72 -4.76
N ASP A 796 34.52 16.22 -6.00
CA ASP A 796 34.10 17.59 -6.32
C ASP A 796 32.63 17.81 -5.89
N ARG A 797 32.44 18.40 -4.71
CA ARG A 797 31.17 18.43 -3.97
C ARG A 797 30.79 19.86 -3.63
N ARG A 798 29.66 20.27 -4.19
CA ARG A 798 28.92 21.48 -3.82
C ARG A 798 27.86 21.08 -2.79
N TYR A 799 27.44 21.99 -1.92
CA TYR A 799 26.38 21.66 -0.97
C TYR A 799 25.01 22.05 -1.52
N PHE A 800 24.83 23.31 -1.91
CA PHE A 800 23.65 23.80 -2.60
C PHE A 800 24.06 24.43 -3.94
N LEU A 801 23.56 23.88 -5.05
CA LEU A 801 23.66 24.48 -6.38
C LEU A 801 22.28 24.99 -6.79
N ILE A 802 22.12 26.31 -6.81
CA ILE A 802 20.86 26.98 -7.15
C ILE A 802 21.07 27.73 -8.46
N GLN A 803 20.19 27.53 -9.44
CA GLN A 803 20.22 28.30 -10.70
C GLN A 803 18.87 28.92 -11.02
N ASN A 804 18.91 30.13 -11.61
CA ASN A 804 17.78 30.89 -12.13
C ASN A 804 16.49 30.85 -11.27
N MET A 805 16.53 31.30 -10.01
CA MET A 805 15.33 31.58 -9.21
C MET A 805 15.15 33.10 -8.99
N TYR A 806 13.91 33.58 -8.83
CA TYR A 806 13.66 34.97 -8.43
C TYR A 806 13.75 35.18 -6.93
N ASN A 807 13.14 34.29 -6.15
CA ASN A 807 13.10 34.35 -4.69
C ASN A 807 13.71 33.08 -4.09
N VAL A 808 14.65 33.25 -3.16
CA VAL A 808 15.21 32.16 -2.36
C VAL A 808 15.10 32.52 -0.88
N ASP A 809 14.55 31.61 -0.09
CA ASP A 809 14.35 31.74 1.34
C ASP A 809 15.04 30.58 2.06
N PHE A 810 16.20 30.85 2.65
CA PHE A 810 17.05 29.86 3.33
C PHE A 810 17.10 30.20 4.82
N THR A 811 16.15 29.71 5.61
CA THR A 811 15.99 30.18 7.01
C THR A 811 15.84 29.07 8.03
N ASP A 812 16.24 29.37 9.27
CA ASP A 812 16.00 28.51 10.44
C ASP A 812 16.69 27.12 10.35
N ASN A 813 17.67 26.91 9.46
CA ASN A 813 18.32 25.61 9.25
C ASN A 813 19.49 25.38 10.23
N GLN A 814 19.77 24.11 10.52
CA GLN A 814 20.96 23.66 11.25
C GLN A 814 21.91 22.97 10.27
N ILE A 815 23.16 23.41 10.18
CA ILE A 815 24.15 22.87 9.24
C ILE A 815 25.35 22.35 10.03
N ASP A 816 25.52 21.03 10.08
CA ASP A 816 26.69 20.35 10.64
C ASP A 816 27.62 19.89 9.51
N GLY A 817 28.91 20.23 9.59
CA GLY A 817 29.90 19.87 8.59
C GLY A 817 30.89 20.99 8.28
N ILE A 818 32.08 20.61 7.83
CA ILE A 818 33.17 21.54 7.51
C ILE A 818 33.18 21.83 6.01
N ALA A 819 33.15 23.11 5.64
CA ALA A 819 33.55 23.56 4.31
C ALA A 819 34.92 24.24 4.38
N THR A 820 35.93 23.68 3.72
CA THR A 820 37.30 24.22 3.67
C THR A 820 37.41 25.34 2.63
N ARG A 821 38.49 26.12 2.73
CA ARG A 821 38.76 27.23 1.80
C ARG A 821 39.00 26.69 0.38
N PRO A 822 38.36 27.25 -0.67
CA PRO A 822 38.69 26.91 -2.05
C PRO A 822 40.07 27.49 -2.39
N GLU A 823 41.13 26.69 -2.20
CA GLU A 823 42.49 27.13 -2.53
C GLU A 823 42.67 27.31 -4.04
N LEU A 824 42.01 26.47 -4.86
CA LEU A 824 41.84 26.65 -6.31
C LEU A 824 40.49 26.06 -6.78
N GLY A 825 39.57 26.91 -7.28
CA GLY A 825 38.36 26.50 -8.01
C GLY A 825 37.01 26.87 -7.38
N PHE A 826 36.02 27.22 -8.22
CA PHE A 826 34.70 27.73 -7.82
C PHE A 826 33.74 26.71 -7.18
N TYR A 827 34.09 25.42 -7.17
CA TYR A 827 33.17 24.32 -6.88
C TYR A 827 33.04 23.93 -5.39
N LYS A 828 33.71 24.64 -4.45
CA LYS A 828 33.74 24.30 -3.01
C LYS A 828 32.98 25.29 -2.09
N ALA A 829 31.87 25.86 -2.56
CA ALA A 829 31.06 26.80 -1.77
C ALA A 829 29.89 26.10 -1.05
N LEU A 830 29.42 26.67 0.07
CA LEU A 830 28.16 26.25 0.70
C LEU A 830 26.98 26.47 -0.25
N ILE A 831 26.77 27.71 -0.69
CA ILE A 831 25.76 28.03 -1.72
C ILE A 831 26.45 28.56 -2.97
N GLN A 832 26.38 27.80 -4.07
CA GLN A 832 26.67 28.31 -5.42
C GLN A 832 25.36 28.75 -6.07
N TYR A 833 25.25 30.04 -6.37
CA TYR A 833 24.15 30.61 -7.11
C TYR A 833 24.60 30.97 -8.53
N THR A 834 23.96 30.42 -9.56
CA THR A 834 24.34 30.68 -10.96
C THR A 834 23.19 31.27 -11.77
N LEU A 835 23.48 32.31 -12.55
CA LEU A 835 22.57 32.77 -13.60
C LEU A 835 23.04 32.24 -14.97
N THR A 836 22.20 31.43 -15.62
CA THR A 836 22.50 30.74 -16.89
C THR A 836 21.47 31.17 -17.93
N LYS A 837 21.90 31.58 -19.13
CA LYS A 837 20.99 32.10 -20.17
C LYS A 837 21.44 31.76 -21.60
N SER A 838 20.48 31.36 -22.43
CA SER A 838 20.61 31.16 -23.87
C SER A 838 20.38 32.44 -24.69
N ARG A 839 20.82 32.43 -25.96
CA ARG A 839 20.70 33.53 -26.94
C ARG A 839 19.24 33.94 -27.27
N LEU A 840 18.25 33.14 -26.87
CA LEU A 840 16.83 33.28 -27.26
C LEU A 840 15.92 34.01 -26.23
N VAL A 841 16.42 34.35 -25.04
CA VAL A 841 15.59 34.86 -23.92
C VAL A 841 15.71 36.39 -23.75
N PRO A 842 14.66 37.14 -23.38
CA PRO A 842 14.72 38.60 -23.20
C PRO A 842 15.72 39.12 -22.15
N ILE A 843 16.10 40.40 -22.24
CA ILE A 843 17.13 41.03 -21.39
C ILE A 843 16.66 41.25 -19.93
N SER A 844 15.35 41.25 -19.68
CA SER A 844 14.72 41.54 -18.37
C SER A 844 15.10 40.61 -17.22
N ASN A 845 15.64 39.41 -17.48
CA ASN A 845 15.89 38.39 -16.45
C ASN A 845 17.35 38.41 -15.95
N ARG A 846 17.81 39.56 -15.43
CA ARG A 846 19.14 39.71 -14.79
C ARG A 846 19.02 40.07 -13.29
N GLU A 847 17.98 39.59 -12.62
CA GLU A 847 17.70 39.92 -11.23
C GLU A 847 17.35 38.70 -10.37
N ILE A 848 17.94 38.65 -9.17
CA ILE A 848 17.35 37.96 -8.01
C ILE A 848 16.56 39.03 -7.26
N ARG A 849 15.27 38.79 -7.01
CA ARG A 849 14.40 39.75 -6.31
C ARG A 849 14.62 39.70 -4.80
N ARG A 850 14.72 38.50 -4.25
CA ARG A 850 14.94 38.28 -2.82
C ARG A 850 15.82 37.06 -2.56
N LEU A 851 16.85 37.25 -1.74
CA LEU A 851 17.67 36.19 -1.17
C LEU A 851 17.69 36.35 0.35
N THR A 852 16.92 35.54 1.07
CA THR A 852 16.92 35.50 2.54
C THR A 852 17.86 34.38 3.00
N TYR A 853 18.76 34.69 3.94
CA TYR A 853 19.60 33.73 4.66
C TYR A 853 19.61 34.09 6.15
N GLU A 854 18.62 33.60 6.90
CA GLU A 854 18.36 34.07 8.27
C GLU A 854 18.25 32.96 9.30
N ASN A 855 18.69 33.23 10.53
CA ASN A 855 18.55 32.34 11.70
C ASN A 855 19.22 30.95 11.54
N ASN A 856 20.17 30.78 10.62
CA ASN A 856 20.84 29.49 10.40
C ASN A 856 21.97 29.27 11.42
N SER A 857 22.21 28.03 11.83
CA SER A 857 23.10 27.68 12.95
C SER A 857 24.09 26.55 12.64
N ASN A 858 25.11 26.43 13.50
CA ASN A 858 26.20 25.43 13.47
C ASN A 858 27.17 25.49 12.26
N ILE A 859 27.09 26.55 11.45
CA ILE A 859 27.86 26.75 10.21
C ILE A 859 29.39 26.74 10.50
N ASN A 860 30.02 25.57 10.36
CA ASN A 860 31.44 25.34 10.63
C ASN A 860 32.28 25.51 9.35
N THR A 861 32.04 26.60 8.62
CA THR A 861 32.77 26.94 7.39
C THR A 861 34.10 27.62 7.73
N ILE A 862 35.19 27.12 7.15
CA ILE A 862 36.52 27.76 7.13
C ILE A 862 36.78 28.30 5.70
N GLY A 863 35.72 28.43 4.88
CA GLY A 863 35.79 28.65 3.43
C GLY A 863 34.70 29.55 2.86
N ALA A 864 34.43 29.41 1.55
CA ALA A 864 33.51 30.27 0.83
C ALA A 864 32.04 29.96 1.16
N PHE A 865 31.31 30.99 1.56
CA PHE A 865 29.95 30.88 2.10
C PHE A 865 28.91 30.97 0.98
N PHE A 866 29.07 31.97 0.10
CA PHE A 866 28.24 32.17 -1.08
C PHE A 866 29.11 32.50 -2.30
N VAL A 867 28.81 31.90 -3.44
CA VAL A 867 29.44 32.21 -4.73
C VAL A 867 28.37 32.50 -5.76
N PHE A 868 28.36 33.74 -6.28
CA PHE A 868 27.54 34.17 -7.40
C PHE A 868 28.31 34.03 -8.73
N ASP A 869 27.70 33.36 -9.71
CA ASP A 869 28.33 32.96 -10.98
C ASP A 869 27.42 33.25 -12.19
N ILE A 870 28.00 33.43 -13.39
CA ILE A 870 27.30 33.61 -14.67
C ILE A 870 27.88 32.67 -15.72
N ARG A 871 27.03 31.86 -16.35
CA ARG A 871 27.39 30.90 -17.42
C ARG A 871 26.91 31.31 -18.82
N SER A 872 26.82 32.60 -19.12
CA SER A 872 26.32 33.12 -20.40
C SER A 872 27.32 34.07 -21.09
N GLU A 873 27.30 34.07 -22.42
CA GLU A 873 28.09 34.99 -23.28
C GLU A 873 27.46 36.40 -23.40
N ASN A 874 26.19 36.57 -23.04
CA ASN A 874 25.39 37.76 -23.41
C ASN A 874 25.19 38.78 -22.28
N PHE A 875 25.81 38.58 -21.10
CA PHE A 875 25.76 39.55 -20.01
C PHE A 875 26.87 39.35 -18.98
N ASP A 876 27.45 40.47 -18.57
CA ASP A 876 28.64 40.48 -17.69
C ASP A 876 28.30 40.58 -16.20
N TRP A 877 27.02 40.84 -15.87
CA TRP A 877 26.57 41.10 -14.50
C TRP A 877 25.07 40.81 -14.28
N PHE A 878 24.68 40.50 -13.04
CA PHE A 878 23.29 40.51 -12.55
C PHE A 878 23.16 41.23 -11.20
N LYS A 879 21.93 41.53 -10.77
CA LYS A 879 21.64 42.16 -9.47
C LYS A 879 20.98 41.22 -8.47
N VAL A 880 21.12 41.54 -7.19
CA VAL A 880 20.21 41.10 -6.11
C VAL A 880 19.51 42.33 -5.54
N ASP A 881 18.19 42.47 -5.70
CA ASP A 881 17.45 43.65 -5.22
C ASP A 881 17.44 43.73 -3.67
N TYR A 882 17.25 42.58 -3.03
CA TYR A 882 17.28 42.45 -1.57
C TYR A 882 17.96 41.14 -1.16
N MET A 883 19.05 41.27 -0.43
CA MET A 883 19.72 40.18 0.28
C MET A 883 19.61 40.41 1.78
N SER A 884 19.33 39.36 2.54
CA SER A 884 19.39 39.37 3.99
C SER A 884 20.27 38.23 4.45
N VAL A 885 21.26 38.54 5.28
CA VAL A 885 22.12 37.59 5.97
C VAL A 885 22.08 37.98 7.43
N ALA A 886 21.09 37.51 8.19
CA ALA A 886 20.84 37.99 9.56
C ALA A 886 20.66 36.88 10.60
N ASN A 887 21.06 37.15 11.84
CA ASN A 887 20.93 36.25 13.01
C ASN A 887 21.58 34.86 12.84
N ASN A 888 22.55 34.70 11.95
CA ASN A 888 23.20 33.41 11.72
C ASN A 888 24.37 33.19 12.70
N VAL A 889 24.66 31.93 13.02
CA VAL A 889 25.80 31.53 13.85
C VAL A 889 26.85 30.83 12.98
N MET A 890 27.96 31.54 12.70
CA MET A 890 29.03 31.11 11.80
C MET A 890 30.42 31.38 12.38
N ARG A 891 31.44 30.65 11.90
CA ARG A 891 32.86 30.84 12.30
C ARG A 891 33.66 31.78 11.39
N GLY A 892 32.96 32.54 10.55
CA GLY A 892 33.53 33.37 9.49
C GLY A 892 33.23 32.80 8.11
N GLY A 893 33.11 33.67 7.11
CA GLY A 893 32.81 33.26 5.73
C GLY A 893 33.11 34.32 4.69
N TYR A 894 33.11 33.91 3.42
CA TYR A 894 33.32 34.80 2.27
C TYR A 894 32.12 34.83 1.32
N LEU A 895 31.69 36.02 0.92
CA LEU A 895 30.73 36.29 -0.14
C LEU A 895 31.49 36.64 -1.43
N SER A 896 31.37 35.82 -2.49
CA SER A 896 32.03 36.08 -3.78
C SER A 896 31.04 36.50 -4.86
N THR A 897 31.27 37.69 -5.42
CA THR A 897 30.30 38.41 -6.27
C THR A 897 30.90 38.82 -7.62
N SER A 898 31.82 38.03 -8.19
CA SER A 898 32.65 38.40 -9.35
C SER A 898 31.90 39.01 -10.57
N LYS A 899 30.60 38.73 -10.69
CA LYS A 899 29.68 39.29 -11.69
C LYS A 899 28.29 39.63 -11.10
N CYS A 900 28.22 40.07 -9.84
CA CYS A 900 26.97 40.31 -9.12
C CYS A 900 27.05 41.59 -8.27
N TYR A 901 26.04 42.46 -8.29
CA TYR A 901 25.90 43.57 -7.34
C TYR A 901 24.67 43.39 -6.43
N ILE A 902 24.76 43.88 -5.19
CA ILE A 902 23.73 43.71 -4.17
C ILE A 902 23.14 45.09 -3.86
N LYS A 903 21.86 45.27 -4.15
CA LYS A 903 21.20 46.55 -3.93
C LYS A 903 20.95 46.79 -2.45
N THR A 904 20.20 45.92 -1.79
CA THR A 904 19.96 46.03 -0.34
C THR A 904 20.58 44.85 0.38
N LEU A 905 21.38 45.09 1.42
CA LEU A 905 21.92 44.07 2.32
C LEU A 905 21.49 44.34 3.77
N ASN A 906 20.74 43.41 4.35
CA ASN A 906 20.55 43.33 5.80
C ASN A 906 21.62 42.39 6.39
N TYR A 907 22.49 42.91 7.26
CA TYR A 907 23.54 42.16 7.96
C TYR A 907 23.47 42.41 9.48
N MET A 908 22.32 42.10 10.07
CA MET A 908 22.04 42.31 11.49
C MET A 908 22.15 41.02 12.31
N GLY A 909 22.63 41.11 13.56
CA GLY A 909 22.51 40.04 14.56
C GLY A 909 23.37 38.78 14.37
N ASN A 910 24.21 38.69 13.34
CA ASN A 910 25.07 37.51 13.13
C ASN A 910 26.17 37.39 14.19
N ILE A 911 26.55 36.14 14.50
CA ILE A 911 27.77 35.79 15.22
C ILE A 911 28.78 35.30 14.18
N GLY A 912 29.92 35.98 14.07
CA GLY A 912 30.96 35.75 13.07
C GLY A 912 31.02 36.82 11.97
N ASP A 913 32.14 36.86 11.25
CA ASP A 913 32.46 37.90 10.26
C ASP A 913 32.14 37.43 8.82
N LEU A 914 31.59 38.33 8.00
CA LEU A 914 31.30 38.07 6.58
C LEU A 914 32.17 38.97 5.70
N TYR A 915 33.28 38.42 5.24
CA TYR A 915 34.19 39.13 4.33
C TYR A 915 33.66 39.06 2.89
N LEU A 916 33.96 40.09 2.08
CA LEU A 916 33.72 40.05 0.64
C LEU A 916 34.99 39.55 -0.08
N TYR A 917 34.84 38.64 -1.04
CA TYR A 917 35.97 38.10 -1.80
C TYR A 917 35.70 38.11 -3.30
N GLY A 918 36.09 39.20 -3.96
CA GLY A 918 36.02 39.35 -5.40
C GLY A 918 37.12 40.29 -5.89
N LYS A 919 37.76 39.96 -7.02
CA LYS A 919 38.73 40.85 -7.67
C LYS A 919 38.07 42.01 -8.42
N THR A 920 36.75 41.94 -8.59
CA THR A 920 35.89 42.90 -9.29
C THR A 920 34.42 42.65 -8.89
N ASN A 921 33.62 43.73 -8.81
CA ASN A 921 32.15 43.84 -8.79
C ASN A 921 31.34 43.97 -7.47
N ALA A 922 31.94 44.10 -6.29
CA ALA A 922 31.20 44.04 -5.02
C ALA A 922 30.65 45.39 -4.49
N VAL A 923 29.73 46.06 -5.18
CA VAL A 923 29.06 47.27 -4.61
C VAL A 923 27.77 46.90 -3.87
N ILE A 924 27.61 47.47 -2.67
CA ILE A 924 26.39 47.43 -1.85
C ILE A 924 25.75 48.82 -1.83
N TYR A 925 24.48 48.93 -2.22
CA TYR A 925 23.75 50.21 -2.24
C TYR A 925 23.29 50.63 -0.83
N LYS A 926 22.44 49.84 -0.18
CA LYS A 926 21.98 50.12 1.20
C LYS A 926 22.30 48.97 2.13
N MET A 927 22.96 49.26 3.25
CA MET A 927 23.29 48.31 4.29
C MET A 927 22.63 48.68 5.62
N THR A 928 22.25 47.66 6.40
CA THR A 928 22.01 47.77 7.84
C THR A 928 22.83 46.69 8.55
N GLY A 929 23.58 47.05 9.59
CA GLY A 929 24.53 46.13 10.25
C GLY A 929 25.78 46.82 10.79
N LYS A 930 26.66 46.02 11.41
CA LYS A 930 28.04 46.42 11.69
C LYS A 930 28.83 46.45 10.37
N THR A 931 29.38 47.61 10.01
CA THR A 931 30.12 47.80 8.76
C THR A 931 31.60 47.39 8.86
N GLU A 932 32.18 47.46 10.05
CA GLU A 932 33.58 47.10 10.38
C GLU A 932 34.02 45.69 9.92
N ASN A 933 33.06 44.78 9.67
CA ASN A 933 33.31 43.41 9.24
C ASN A 933 33.14 43.20 7.72
N ILE A 934 32.76 44.21 6.94
CA ILE A 934 32.58 44.14 5.48
C ILE A 934 33.70 44.93 4.78
N GLN A 935 34.74 44.21 4.36
CA GLN A 935 35.80 44.73 3.49
C GLN A 935 35.26 45.01 2.08
N ALA A 936 34.64 46.17 1.89
CA ALA A 936 34.09 46.65 0.63
C ALA A 936 35.13 47.36 -0.27
N ASP A 937 36.39 46.93 -0.19
CA ASP A 937 37.56 47.57 -0.80
C ASP A 937 37.54 47.57 -2.35
N TYR A 938 36.64 46.79 -2.97
CA TYR A 938 36.61 46.55 -4.42
C TYR A 938 35.21 46.57 -5.06
N VAL A 939 34.76 47.79 -5.38
CA VAL A 939 34.56 48.22 -6.79
C VAL A 939 33.58 47.43 -7.66
N GLY A 940 32.56 48.08 -8.25
CA GLY A 940 31.66 47.48 -9.25
C GLY A 940 30.73 48.48 -9.95
N ILE A 941 29.55 48.02 -10.38
CA ILE A 941 28.56 48.81 -11.15
C ILE A 941 27.62 49.59 -10.21
N MET A 942 27.30 50.83 -10.60
CA MET A 942 26.43 51.75 -9.86
C MET A 942 25.42 52.42 -10.79
N GLU A 943 24.13 52.29 -10.43
CA GLU A 943 22.99 53.00 -11.03
C GLU A 943 22.92 54.47 -10.59
N LYS A 944 22.45 55.36 -11.49
CA LYS A 944 22.20 56.79 -11.24
C LYS A 944 21.22 57.05 -10.10
N GLY A 945 21.53 58.08 -9.30
CA GLY A 945 20.68 58.60 -8.22
C GLY A 945 20.76 57.78 -6.92
N GLN A 946 21.53 56.70 -6.93
CA GLN A 946 21.64 55.75 -5.84
C GLN A 946 22.89 56.04 -4.98
N SER A 947 22.82 55.72 -3.68
CA SER A 947 23.91 55.88 -2.71
C SER A 947 24.51 54.52 -2.34
N TYR A 948 25.83 54.42 -2.18
CA TYR A 948 26.56 53.16 -1.97
C TYR A 948 27.52 53.28 -0.78
N TYR A 949 27.84 52.17 -0.12
CA TYR A 949 28.87 52.13 0.94
C TYR A 949 30.23 51.71 0.36
N ILE A 950 31.23 52.59 0.43
CA ILE A 950 32.60 52.38 -0.10
C ILE A 950 33.59 53.08 0.84
N ASP A 951 34.69 52.42 1.22
CA ASP A 951 35.77 52.98 2.05
C ASP A 951 35.27 53.74 3.32
N ASP A 952 34.36 53.09 4.05
CA ASP A 952 33.65 53.63 5.23
C ASP A 952 32.81 54.90 5.03
N LYS A 953 32.43 55.21 3.77
CA LYS A 953 31.64 56.37 3.40
C LYS A 953 30.40 55.99 2.59
N ILE A 954 29.35 56.81 2.72
CA ILE A 954 28.18 56.75 1.84
C ILE A 954 28.39 57.73 0.68
N VAL A 955 28.40 57.21 -0.55
CA VAL A 955 28.69 57.99 -1.77
C VAL A 955 27.55 57.87 -2.78
N LYS A 956 27.17 58.96 -3.45
CA LYS A 956 26.03 58.98 -4.38
C LYS A 956 26.46 59.03 -5.84
N ALA A 957 26.02 58.05 -6.62
CA ALA A 957 26.23 58.01 -8.05
C ALA A 957 25.33 59.04 -8.75
N LEU A 958 25.92 60.04 -9.39
CA LEU A 958 25.19 61.11 -10.09
C LEU A 958 24.77 60.71 -11.52
N ARG A 959 25.31 59.59 -12.02
CA ARG A 959 25.00 58.94 -13.30
C ARG A 959 25.27 57.44 -13.17
N ASP A 960 24.88 56.65 -14.17
CA ASP A 960 25.32 55.26 -14.27
C ASP A 960 26.84 55.25 -14.52
N CYS A 961 27.56 54.45 -13.73
CA CYS A 961 29.02 54.35 -13.73
C CYS A 961 29.50 53.00 -13.18
N SER A 962 30.76 52.66 -13.42
CA SER A 962 31.49 51.64 -12.66
C SER A 962 32.72 52.25 -11.98
N TYR A 963 33.52 51.45 -11.27
CA TYR A 963 34.65 51.95 -10.46
C TYR A 963 35.95 51.14 -10.72
N PHE A 964 36.04 50.41 -11.85
CA PHE A 964 37.12 49.44 -12.08
C PHE A 964 38.50 50.07 -12.07
N ASN A 965 39.48 49.42 -11.46
CA ASN A 965 40.89 49.83 -11.49
C ASN A 965 41.65 49.02 -12.54
N TYR A 966 42.13 49.68 -13.59
CA TYR A 966 42.95 49.09 -14.65
C TYR A 966 44.40 49.59 -14.61
N LEU A 967 45.34 48.74 -14.99
CA LEU A 967 46.71 49.14 -15.33
C LEU A 967 46.79 49.26 -16.85
N LEU A 968 47.10 50.45 -17.40
CA LEU A 968 47.03 50.65 -18.86
C LEU A 968 47.80 49.57 -19.65
N PRO A 969 49.08 49.25 -19.35
CA PRO A 969 49.86 48.33 -20.18
C PRO A 969 49.24 46.92 -20.30
N ASP A 970 48.52 46.50 -19.27
CA ASP A 970 47.89 45.18 -19.19
C ASP A 970 46.46 45.15 -19.77
N ASN A 971 45.89 46.30 -20.11
CA ASN A 971 44.46 46.45 -20.43
C ASN A 971 44.19 47.21 -21.75
N ILE A 972 45.19 47.40 -22.62
CA ILE A 972 44.99 47.93 -23.99
C ILE A 972 43.95 47.07 -24.73
N GLY A 973 42.99 47.71 -25.40
CA GLY A 973 41.86 47.07 -26.05
C GLY A 973 40.64 46.82 -25.14
N THR A 974 40.74 47.08 -23.83
CA THR A 974 39.62 46.93 -22.90
C THR A 974 38.63 48.09 -23.05
N ALA A 975 37.34 47.78 -23.14
CA ALA A 975 36.27 48.76 -23.02
C ALA A 975 36.11 49.16 -21.55
N ILE A 976 36.44 50.41 -21.23
CA ILE A 976 36.23 51.02 -19.93
C ILE A 976 34.96 51.88 -19.98
N ARG A 977 34.31 52.03 -18.83
CA ARG A 977 33.08 52.80 -18.67
C ARG A 977 33.33 54.05 -17.83
N VAL A 978 32.34 54.93 -17.82
CA VAL A 978 32.36 56.10 -16.93
C VAL A 978 32.54 55.69 -15.47
N GLY A 979 33.46 56.35 -14.79
CA GLY A 979 33.85 56.10 -13.40
C GLY A 979 35.02 55.11 -13.25
N ASP A 980 35.41 54.40 -14.31
CA ASP A 980 36.57 53.50 -14.24
C ASP A 980 37.88 54.29 -14.10
N LYS A 981 38.70 53.82 -13.16
CA LYS A 981 40.05 54.29 -12.86
C LYS A 981 41.06 53.53 -13.70
N VAL A 982 41.97 54.25 -14.34
CA VAL A 982 43.08 53.68 -15.09
C VAL A 982 44.38 54.32 -14.58
N ALA A 983 45.35 53.46 -14.23
CA ALA A 983 46.66 53.86 -13.76
C ALA A 983 47.68 53.74 -14.90
N TRP A 984 48.35 54.85 -15.20
CA TRP A 984 49.47 54.90 -16.14
C TRP A 984 50.79 54.69 -15.41
N SER A 985 51.81 54.30 -16.16
CA SER A 985 53.21 54.11 -15.71
C SER A 985 53.82 55.33 -15.00
N SER A 986 53.22 56.52 -15.15
CA SER A 986 53.63 57.78 -14.52
C SER A 986 53.13 57.99 -13.08
N GLY A 987 52.48 56.99 -12.47
CA GLY A 987 52.09 56.98 -11.05
C GLY A 987 50.80 57.75 -10.71
N ASN A 988 50.11 58.31 -11.71
CA ASN A 988 48.80 58.93 -11.52
C ASN A 988 47.66 57.97 -11.87
N VAL A 989 46.59 58.03 -11.09
CA VAL A 989 45.32 57.37 -11.40
C VAL A 989 44.39 58.40 -12.02
N TRP A 990 43.81 58.08 -13.16
CA TRP A 990 42.84 58.91 -13.87
C TRP A 990 41.53 58.17 -14.02
N GLN A 991 40.42 58.88 -13.86
CA GLN A 991 39.08 58.33 -13.98
C GLN A 991 38.39 58.81 -15.24
N ALA A 992 37.84 57.88 -16.03
CA ALA A 992 37.12 58.17 -17.26
C ALA A 992 35.74 58.79 -16.98
N LEU A 993 35.38 59.83 -17.73
CA LEU A 993 34.06 60.49 -17.66
C LEU A 993 33.13 60.11 -18.82
N ASN A 994 33.65 59.42 -19.84
CA ASN A 994 32.95 58.85 -21.00
C ASN A 994 33.37 57.37 -21.21
N ASP A 995 32.49 56.53 -21.77
CA ASP A 995 32.81 55.14 -22.13
C ASP A 995 33.74 55.11 -23.35
N VAL A 996 34.75 54.24 -23.35
CA VAL A 996 35.75 54.18 -24.43
C VAL A 996 36.55 52.86 -24.43
N ILE A 997 37.29 52.59 -25.51
CA ILE A 997 38.27 51.50 -25.56
C ILE A 997 39.66 52.08 -25.26
N LEU A 998 40.39 51.47 -24.32
CA LEU A 998 41.78 51.84 -24.02
C LEU A 998 42.70 51.56 -25.22
N THR A 999 43.52 52.53 -25.58
CA THR A 999 44.54 52.41 -26.64
C THR A 999 45.95 52.34 -26.02
N ASP A 1000 46.93 52.02 -26.85
CA ASP A 1000 48.37 52.04 -26.54
C ASP A 1000 48.97 53.46 -26.42
N THR A 1001 48.11 54.49 -26.40
CA THR A 1001 48.53 55.89 -26.41
C THR A 1001 48.83 56.37 -25.00
N ASP A 1002 50.10 56.64 -24.71
CA ASP A 1002 50.51 57.23 -23.43
C ASP A 1002 49.84 58.58 -23.17
N ILE A 1003 49.34 58.76 -21.95
CA ILE A 1003 48.81 60.06 -21.49
C ILE A 1003 49.94 61.11 -21.53
N PRO A 1004 49.65 62.38 -21.88
CA PRO A 1004 50.68 63.42 -22.03
C PRO A 1004 51.57 63.55 -20.78
N SER A 1005 52.89 63.56 -20.97
CA SER A 1005 53.87 63.53 -19.85
C SER A 1005 53.80 64.75 -18.93
N ASN A 1006 53.31 65.89 -19.41
CA ASN A 1006 53.03 67.08 -18.60
C ASN A 1006 51.81 66.90 -17.66
N SER A 1007 50.95 65.92 -17.88
CA SER A 1007 49.82 65.62 -16.99
C SER A 1007 50.25 65.22 -15.57
N VAL A 1008 51.52 64.79 -15.41
CA VAL A 1008 52.08 64.38 -14.12
C VAL A 1008 52.10 65.53 -13.12
N SER A 1009 52.37 66.76 -13.57
CA SER A 1009 52.41 67.96 -12.73
C SER A 1009 51.05 68.60 -12.49
N LEU A 1010 49.97 68.10 -13.10
CA LEU A 1010 48.62 68.65 -12.87
C LEU A 1010 48.20 68.47 -11.40
N PRO A 1011 47.54 69.48 -10.79
CA PRO A 1011 46.91 69.34 -9.47
C PRO A 1011 45.96 68.14 -9.39
N ALA A 1012 45.71 67.64 -8.17
CA ALA A 1012 44.60 66.73 -7.92
C ALA A 1012 43.28 67.33 -8.48
N GLU A 1013 42.34 66.47 -8.89
CA GLU A 1013 41.04 66.85 -9.46
C GLU A 1013 41.08 67.59 -10.82
N SER A 1014 42.27 67.73 -11.43
CA SER A 1014 42.39 68.31 -12.77
C SER A 1014 41.65 67.47 -13.81
N ILE A 1015 40.86 68.12 -14.67
CA ILE A 1015 40.23 67.50 -15.83
C ILE A 1015 41.17 67.61 -17.05
N LEU A 1016 41.38 66.50 -17.74
CA LEU A 1016 42.16 66.38 -18.97
C LEU A 1016 41.28 65.80 -20.08
N GLU A 1017 41.17 66.49 -21.22
CA GLU A 1017 40.63 65.88 -22.44
C GLU A 1017 41.75 65.13 -23.16
N PHE A 1018 41.60 63.82 -23.36
CA PHE A 1018 42.57 62.97 -24.04
C PHE A 1018 41.86 61.85 -24.79
N ASN A 1019 42.25 61.60 -26.05
CA ASN A 1019 41.61 60.63 -26.95
C ASN A 1019 40.07 60.74 -27.06
N GLY A 1020 39.52 61.96 -27.02
CA GLY A 1020 38.07 62.21 -27.09
C GLY A 1020 37.29 61.90 -25.81
N ILE A 1021 38.02 61.65 -24.71
CA ILE A 1021 37.48 61.30 -23.39
C ILE A 1021 37.89 62.41 -22.43
N TYR A 1022 36.96 62.84 -21.56
CA TYR A 1022 37.34 63.63 -20.40
C TYR A 1022 37.77 62.70 -19.28
N TRP A 1023 38.93 62.97 -18.69
CA TRP A 1023 39.52 62.25 -17.57
C TRP A 1023 39.64 63.20 -16.37
N ILE A 1024 39.45 62.70 -15.15
CA ILE A 1024 39.77 63.45 -13.93
C ILE A 1024 40.89 62.77 -13.14
N LYS A 1025 41.87 63.57 -12.67
CA LYS A 1025 42.97 63.08 -11.85
C LYS A 1025 42.49 62.80 -10.43
N VAL A 1026 42.60 61.56 -9.97
CA VAL A 1026 42.11 61.12 -8.67
C VAL A 1026 43.23 60.48 -7.83
N SER A 1027 43.10 60.54 -6.51
CA SER A 1027 43.91 59.73 -5.63
C SER A 1027 43.52 58.25 -5.79
N SER A 1028 44.49 57.33 -5.64
CA SER A 1028 44.22 55.90 -5.66
C SER A 1028 43.20 55.49 -4.59
N LYS A 1029 43.20 56.19 -3.45
CA LYS A 1029 42.34 55.95 -2.28
C LYS A 1029 41.10 56.84 -2.17
N GLU A 1030 40.90 57.80 -3.07
CA GLU A 1030 39.71 58.65 -3.01
C GLU A 1030 38.62 58.17 -3.97
N PRO A 1031 37.34 58.32 -3.60
CA PRO A 1031 36.23 57.90 -4.43
C PRO A 1031 36.20 58.64 -5.78
N VAL A 1032 35.30 58.18 -6.65
CA VAL A 1032 34.89 58.81 -7.91
C VAL A 1032 34.50 60.28 -7.71
N LEU A 1033 34.20 61.01 -8.78
CA LEU A 1033 33.26 62.15 -8.76
C LEU A 1033 31.87 61.78 -8.18
N PHE A 1034 31.86 61.53 -6.87
CA PHE A 1034 30.73 61.44 -5.98
C PHE A 1034 30.85 62.62 -5.03
N CYS A 1035 29.91 63.55 -5.10
CA CYS A 1035 29.85 64.60 -4.10
C CYS A 1035 29.56 63.95 -2.73
N ASN A 1036 30.41 64.20 -1.73
CA ASN A 1036 29.98 64.05 -0.33
C ASN A 1036 28.69 64.87 -0.19
N GLU A 1037 27.61 64.28 0.33
CA GLU A 1037 26.35 65.03 0.48
C GLU A 1037 26.45 66.13 1.55
N THR A 1038 27.54 66.18 2.33
CA THR A 1038 27.81 67.19 3.36
C THR A 1038 29.29 67.59 3.40
N GLY A 1039 29.60 68.86 3.63
CA GLY A 1039 30.97 69.34 3.92
C GLY A 1039 31.07 70.86 3.95
N SER A 1040 32.25 71.43 4.18
CA SER A 1040 32.46 72.88 4.22
C SER A 1040 32.37 73.54 2.84
N THR A 1041 32.24 74.87 2.80
CA THR A 1041 32.30 75.63 1.54
C THR A 1041 33.55 75.34 0.70
N LYS A 1042 34.67 74.96 1.35
CA LYS A 1042 35.93 74.60 0.68
C LYS A 1042 35.95 73.17 0.12
N GLU A 1043 35.07 72.30 0.61
CA GLU A 1043 34.97 70.89 0.24
C GLU A 1043 33.83 70.65 -0.77
N ARG A 1044 33.26 71.72 -1.34
CA ARG A 1044 32.26 71.62 -2.41
C ARG A 1044 32.93 71.11 -3.69
N PRO A 1045 32.36 70.11 -4.37
CA PRO A 1045 32.95 69.60 -5.59
C PRO A 1045 32.77 70.59 -6.75
N ILE A 1046 33.80 70.67 -7.60
CA ILE A 1046 33.73 71.34 -8.90
C ILE A 1046 33.07 70.37 -9.87
N LEU A 1047 31.84 70.68 -10.27
CA LEU A 1047 31.06 69.88 -11.19
C LEU A 1047 31.00 70.54 -12.57
N ASN A 1048 30.72 69.75 -13.62
CA ASN A 1048 30.48 70.26 -14.97
C ASN A 1048 28.97 70.28 -15.31
N SER A 1049 28.61 70.64 -16.54
CA SER A 1049 27.22 70.76 -16.98
C SER A 1049 26.39 69.47 -16.90
N TYR A 1050 27.02 68.29 -16.99
CA TYR A 1050 26.34 66.99 -16.93
C TYR A 1050 25.75 66.67 -15.54
N TYR A 1051 26.23 67.33 -14.49
CA TYR A 1051 25.81 67.09 -13.10
C TYR A 1051 24.73 68.08 -12.61
N LYS A 1052 24.06 68.79 -13.52
CA LYS A 1052 22.99 69.75 -13.18
C LYS A 1052 21.89 69.09 -12.33
N GLY A 1053 21.55 69.72 -11.20
CA GLY A 1053 20.59 69.22 -10.21
C GLY A 1053 21.21 68.53 -8.99
N SER A 1054 22.53 68.32 -8.95
CA SER A 1054 23.22 67.71 -7.81
C SER A 1054 23.09 68.55 -6.53
N THR A 1055 23.01 67.89 -5.37
CA THR A 1055 22.77 68.51 -4.07
C THR A 1055 23.96 68.37 -3.14
N TYR A 1056 24.24 69.40 -2.33
CA TYR A 1056 25.29 69.40 -1.31
C TYR A 1056 24.78 70.13 -0.07
N TYR A 1057 25.05 69.63 1.14
CA TYR A 1057 24.77 70.33 2.39
C TYR A 1057 26.05 71.03 2.87
N ASP A 1058 26.12 72.34 2.66
CA ASP A 1058 27.26 73.12 3.08
C ASP A 1058 27.17 73.36 4.58
N ILE A 1059 28.06 72.76 5.38
CA ILE A 1059 28.10 72.87 6.85
C ILE A 1059 28.68 74.21 7.32
N THR A 1060 29.37 74.96 6.44
CA THR A 1060 29.83 76.33 6.72
C THR A 1060 28.69 77.33 6.53
N LEU A 1061 27.80 77.09 5.56
CA LEU A 1061 26.56 77.85 5.39
C LEU A 1061 25.37 77.28 6.17
N ASN A 1062 25.52 76.08 6.75
CA ASN A 1062 24.51 75.26 7.41
C ASN A 1062 23.20 75.11 6.60
N LYS A 1063 23.30 74.90 5.28
CA LYS A 1063 22.13 74.79 4.38
C LYS A 1063 22.41 73.93 3.13
N PRO A 1064 21.36 73.31 2.53
CA PRO A 1064 21.47 72.65 1.23
C PRO A 1064 21.64 73.66 0.09
N ILE A 1065 22.42 73.24 -0.92
CA ILE A 1065 22.74 73.97 -2.15
C ILE A 1065 22.68 73.01 -3.36
N TRP A 1066 22.45 73.54 -4.56
CA TRP A 1066 22.20 72.80 -5.81
C TRP A 1066 23.12 73.25 -6.94
N TRP A 1067 23.63 72.32 -7.73
CA TRP A 1067 24.46 72.63 -8.90
C TRP A 1067 23.60 72.95 -10.13
N THR A 1068 23.75 74.13 -10.70
CA THR A 1068 22.98 74.60 -11.88
C THR A 1068 23.51 74.11 -13.22
N GLY A 1069 24.67 73.43 -13.22
CA GLY A 1069 25.48 73.11 -14.40
C GLY A 1069 26.69 74.05 -14.56
N THR A 1070 26.69 75.20 -13.89
CA THR A 1070 27.80 76.19 -13.90
C THR A 1070 28.11 76.83 -12.55
N ASN A 1071 27.15 76.88 -11.61
CA ASN A 1071 27.33 77.44 -10.27
C ASN A 1071 26.53 76.65 -9.22
N TRP A 1072 27.00 76.65 -7.97
CA TRP A 1072 26.20 76.25 -6.81
C TRP A 1072 25.23 77.37 -6.42
N VAL A 1073 23.95 77.05 -6.20
CA VAL A 1073 22.91 77.99 -5.76
C VAL A 1073 22.20 77.46 -4.52
N ASP A 1074 21.66 78.32 -3.66
CA ASP A 1074 20.77 77.89 -2.57
C ASP A 1074 19.30 77.76 -3.03
N ALA A 1075 18.40 77.49 -2.08
CA ALA A 1075 16.97 77.29 -2.33
C ALA A 1075 16.25 78.52 -2.92
N THR A 1076 16.86 79.72 -2.89
CA THR A 1076 16.34 80.94 -3.53
C THR A 1076 16.82 81.09 -4.97
N GLY A 1077 17.74 80.24 -5.44
CA GLY A 1077 18.42 80.37 -6.72
C GLY A 1077 19.61 81.34 -6.72
N ALA A 1078 19.95 81.94 -5.57
CA ALA A 1078 21.13 82.78 -5.42
C ALA A 1078 22.42 81.93 -5.43
N THR A 1079 23.43 82.35 -6.21
CA THR A 1079 24.77 81.75 -6.18
C THR A 1079 25.40 81.89 -4.80
N VAL A 1080 26.03 80.82 -4.31
CA VAL A 1080 26.59 80.70 -2.95
C VAL A 1080 27.99 80.12 -2.96
#